data_AF-A0A4V0NEE7-F1
#
_entry.id   AF-A0A4V0NEE7-F1
#
_cell.length_a   1.000
_cell.length_b   1.000
_cell.length_c   1.000
_cell.angle_alpha   90.00
_cell.angle_beta   90.00
_cell.angle_gamma   90.00
#
_symmetry.space_group_name_H-M   'P 1'
#
loop_
_entity.id
_entity.type
_entity.pdbx_description
1 polymer ?
#
loop_
_entity_poly.entity_id
_entity_poly.type
_entity_poly.pdbx_seq_one_letter_code
_entity_poly.pdbx_strand_id
1 'polypeptide(L)'
;MGDIVAGVLWVLLGLLLLISWAAWFTFSLSIAIPIATSVIIALSAIALFVFRRVGARRAATALERAIVQQGTQQALNARPERRAEIQELQRQVQGGISALKSSKLGKGKKNGSAALYSLPWYVIIGPPGAGKTTALKHSGLVFPYAHPSSGGGVRGVGGTRNCDWWFTNEAILLDTAGRYTTEQDDHDEWIAFLRMLLRYRARRPLNGILVAVSVADLIDANEQQIELMGKKIRARIDEVMTQLHMVLPVYLLFTKCDLIAGFSEFFGDMRKSERAQAWGATLKLSADKADPGRLFDAEFDALAKQVHGRALKRLVMERSREARERVYQFPLEFSGIRRNLSELVSTIFMVNAFQGTPIFRGFYFTSGTQEGRPIDRVLQRMGQAMGIRTHEAAAQQGVESKSYFLHDVFMNVVFPDGDIAARSASEIRRQRLVRGAISAAAAALGVILAIPSVVSFGNNREFLREAEEEARAVSAVQWGDTRPVSDKLTALRPALLRLRQIDQASEDGPPDGMGWTMFQGETVYPALVAVYVSNLQLGFVLPCKQRLEDRLKLAKGKHYLRERNDLKLYLMLSDVEHLDVEWATGRFTTLWAEVLRSTSDLTETELKDQLVEHVGYYLSLIKQRKVTPIPRKEELVASVQATLQGVPVRKRYYDLFVNSIIEEKYDETGDNSRANRKYPPLTLGDMFSDRLDVLKVIGSKQYAEEKRWKEVEGPYTEKGHFKVLENFATSAGLLKSETWVVPLAPDEDAAIARHLEGLAADYDARYIAQWNDWMADLTVRTPANLKEAKEIYTELAKPDYPYLRILRALEDNTQWKRDRSVFDNDALNKRANDKIRQKISQRTGLQIPIDVKKIGDRLSLVPNEFKRTVEFGVPSAPSGSAPITDTPLSRYISLLNALRDEIQRLEDVNPNVDARLMAERLIEAIRQADALLQPFDDRAKTLLCPLLLKPLPVVAARLPPLSTLTRCPAVSAARPR
;
A
#
# COMPACT_ATOMS: atom_id res chain seq x y z
N MET A 1 18.47 -25.63 -16.39
CA MET A 1 17.32 -24.70 -16.37
C MET A 1 16.05 -25.34 -15.81
N GLY A 2 15.61 -26.51 -16.29
CA GLY A 2 14.34 -27.13 -15.86
C GLY A 2 14.16 -27.37 -14.36
N ASP A 3 15.21 -27.76 -13.63
CA ASP A 3 15.10 -27.95 -12.16
C ASP A 3 15.05 -26.63 -11.38
N ILE A 4 15.62 -25.55 -11.93
CA ILE A 4 15.57 -24.21 -11.34
C ILE A 4 14.18 -23.60 -11.57
N VAL A 5 13.64 -23.72 -12.79
CA VAL A 5 12.27 -23.28 -13.12
C VAL A 5 11.25 -24.06 -12.30
N ALA A 6 11.44 -25.36 -12.10
CA ALA A 6 10.57 -26.16 -11.23
C ALA A 6 10.66 -25.75 -9.76
N GLY A 7 11.86 -25.45 -9.25
CA GLY A 7 12.03 -24.94 -7.88
C GLY A 7 11.31 -23.61 -7.68
N VAL A 8 11.46 -22.67 -8.63
CA VAL A 8 10.76 -21.38 -8.62
C VAL A 8 9.25 -21.59 -8.72
N LEU A 9 8.78 -22.51 -9.56
CA LEU A 9 7.36 -22.83 -9.69
C LEU A 9 6.77 -23.38 -8.38
N TRP A 10 7.50 -24.23 -7.64
CA TRP A 10 7.04 -24.73 -6.34
C TRP A 10 6.97 -23.64 -5.28
N VAL A 11 7.94 -22.73 -5.27
CA VAL A 11 7.91 -21.55 -4.39
C VAL A 11 6.71 -20.69 -4.74
N LEU A 12 6.47 -20.40 -6.03
CA LEU A 12 5.32 -19.62 -6.49
C LEU A 12 3.97 -20.30 -6.20
N LEU A 13 3.85 -21.61 -6.38
CA LEU A 13 2.64 -22.38 -6.05
C LEU A 13 2.40 -22.39 -4.53
N GLY A 14 3.45 -22.54 -3.73
CA GLY A 14 3.35 -22.42 -2.27
C GLY A 14 2.93 -21.02 -1.83
N LEU A 15 3.44 -19.98 -2.49
CA LEU A 15 3.07 -18.58 -2.25
C LEU A 15 1.63 -18.31 -2.67
N LEU A 16 1.17 -18.87 -3.79
CA LEU A 16 -0.20 -18.73 -4.28
C LEU A 16 -1.20 -19.49 -3.39
N LEU A 17 -0.80 -20.64 -2.85
CA LEU A 17 -1.57 -21.35 -1.81
C LEU A 17 -1.70 -20.48 -0.55
N LEU A 18 -0.57 -19.94 -0.05
CA LEU A 18 -0.54 -19.05 1.11
C LEU A 18 -1.38 -17.79 0.89
N ILE A 19 -1.25 -17.13 -0.27
CA ILE A 19 -2.05 -15.96 -0.65
C ILE A 19 -3.52 -16.32 -0.75
N SER A 20 -3.89 -17.48 -1.31
CA SER A 20 -5.30 -17.87 -1.44
C SER A 20 -5.95 -18.15 -0.10
N TRP A 21 -5.24 -18.79 0.84
CA TRP A 21 -5.73 -18.99 2.20
C TRP A 21 -5.73 -17.70 3.01
N ALA A 22 -4.71 -16.84 2.85
CA ALA A 22 -4.67 -15.51 3.45
C ALA A 22 -5.81 -14.62 2.92
N ALA A 23 -6.08 -14.61 1.60
CA ALA A 23 -7.14 -13.84 0.98
C ALA A 23 -8.54 -14.30 1.41
N TRP A 24 -8.72 -15.61 1.57
CA TRP A 24 -9.94 -16.15 2.21
C TRP A 24 -10.11 -15.62 3.63
N PHE A 25 -9.03 -15.66 4.41
CA PHE A 25 -9.03 -15.23 5.80
C PHE A 25 -9.19 -13.70 5.97
N THR A 26 -8.63 -12.90 5.05
CA THR A 26 -8.61 -11.43 5.14
C THR A 26 -9.83 -10.76 4.51
N PHE A 27 -10.37 -11.31 3.42
CA PHE A 27 -11.45 -10.67 2.65
C PHE A 27 -12.80 -11.39 2.81
N SER A 28 -12.92 -12.32 3.75
CA SER A 28 -14.14 -13.12 4.00
C SER A 28 -14.68 -13.79 2.74
N LEU A 29 -13.79 -14.19 1.83
CA LEU A 29 -14.19 -14.82 0.58
C LEU A 29 -14.79 -16.22 0.85
N SER A 30 -15.44 -16.81 -0.15
CA SER A 30 -15.96 -18.18 -0.01
C SER A 30 -14.82 -19.17 0.25
N ILE A 31 -14.98 -20.07 1.23
CA ILE A 31 -14.03 -21.15 1.54
C ILE A 31 -13.81 -22.09 0.34
N ALA A 32 -14.72 -22.07 -0.63
CA ALA A 32 -14.57 -22.78 -1.89
C ALA A 32 -13.33 -22.33 -2.67
N ILE A 33 -12.90 -21.06 -2.54
CA ILE A 33 -11.74 -20.51 -3.26
C ILE A 33 -10.43 -21.14 -2.79
N PRO A 34 -10.03 -21.09 -1.49
CA PRO A 34 -8.80 -21.74 -1.04
C PRO A 34 -8.84 -23.26 -1.17
N ILE A 35 -10.02 -23.89 -1.03
CA ILE A 35 -10.17 -25.33 -1.27
C ILE A 35 -9.94 -25.64 -2.76
N ALA A 36 -10.57 -24.91 -3.67
CA ALA A 36 -10.36 -25.07 -5.11
C ALA A 36 -8.89 -24.80 -5.49
N THR A 37 -8.27 -23.75 -4.94
CA THR A 37 -6.84 -23.48 -5.15
C THR A 37 -5.98 -24.61 -4.60
N SER A 38 -6.29 -25.16 -3.43
CA SER A 38 -5.56 -26.30 -2.84
C SER A 38 -5.71 -27.57 -3.67
N VAL A 39 -6.92 -27.85 -4.17
CA VAL A 39 -7.20 -28.97 -5.05
C VAL A 39 -6.52 -28.78 -6.40
N ILE A 40 -6.55 -27.58 -6.98
CA ILE A 40 -5.87 -27.25 -8.23
C ILE A 40 -4.36 -27.37 -8.06
N ILE A 41 -3.79 -26.93 -6.95
CA ILE A 41 -2.35 -27.05 -6.67
C ILE A 41 -1.98 -28.52 -6.40
N ALA A 42 -2.80 -29.28 -5.69
CA ALA A 42 -2.58 -30.71 -5.46
C ALA A 42 -2.72 -31.51 -6.76
N LEU A 43 -3.73 -31.23 -7.58
CA LEU A 43 -3.91 -31.82 -8.91
C LEU A 43 -2.82 -31.37 -9.86
N SER A 44 -2.36 -30.12 -9.78
CA SER A 44 -1.22 -29.61 -10.55
C SER A 44 0.06 -30.28 -10.09
N ALA A 45 0.28 -30.49 -8.79
CA ALA A 45 1.40 -31.20 -8.21
C ALA A 45 1.43 -32.67 -8.64
N ILE A 46 0.27 -33.35 -8.58
CA ILE A 46 0.09 -34.72 -9.07
C ILE A 46 0.26 -34.76 -10.58
N ALA A 47 -0.31 -33.81 -11.34
CA ALA A 47 -0.16 -33.72 -12.77
C ALA A 47 1.28 -33.39 -13.17
N LEU A 48 2.03 -32.59 -12.41
CA LEU A 48 3.45 -32.30 -12.64
C LEU A 48 4.32 -33.48 -12.22
N PHE A 49 3.96 -34.20 -11.15
CA PHE A 49 4.62 -35.43 -10.74
C PHE A 49 4.41 -36.53 -11.78
N VAL A 50 3.17 -36.73 -12.23
CA VAL A 50 2.79 -37.62 -13.32
C VAL A 50 3.40 -37.13 -14.62
N PHE A 51 3.42 -35.83 -14.94
CA PHE A 51 4.04 -35.27 -16.15
C PHE A 51 5.56 -35.31 -16.09
N ARG A 52 6.20 -35.27 -14.92
CA ARG A 52 7.65 -35.52 -14.80
C ARG A 52 7.96 -36.99 -14.88
N ARG A 53 7.08 -37.87 -14.40
CA ARG A 53 7.24 -39.32 -14.46
C ARG A 53 6.93 -39.88 -15.86
N VAL A 54 5.88 -39.37 -16.48
CA VAL A 54 5.45 -39.61 -17.86
C VAL A 54 6.33 -38.83 -18.82
N GLY A 55 6.78 -37.63 -18.48
CA GLY A 55 7.74 -36.82 -19.25
C GLY A 55 9.17 -37.35 -19.16
N ALA A 56 9.58 -38.02 -18.08
CA ALA A 56 10.84 -38.77 -18.08
C ALA A 56 10.73 -40.03 -18.96
N ARG A 57 9.56 -40.68 -19.00
CA ARG A 57 9.26 -41.82 -19.89
C ARG A 57 9.07 -41.41 -21.35
N ARG A 58 8.38 -40.29 -21.59
CA ARG A 58 8.12 -39.65 -22.89
C ARG A 58 9.33 -38.90 -23.39
N ALA A 59 10.16 -38.28 -22.57
CA ALA A 59 11.45 -37.72 -23.02
C ALA A 59 12.41 -38.84 -23.40
N ALA A 60 12.36 -40.02 -22.76
CA ALA A 60 13.12 -41.18 -23.25
C ALA A 60 12.66 -41.66 -24.64
N THR A 61 11.34 -41.61 -24.94
CA THR A 61 10.75 -42.03 -26.23
C THR A 61 10.63 -40.90 -27.28
N ALA A 62 10.57 -39.64 -26.87
CA ALA A 62 10.55 -38.44 -27.70
C ALA A 62 11.96 -37.96 -28.00
N LEU A 63 12.94 -38.28 -27.15
CA LEU A 63 14.35 -38.21 -27.51
C LEU A 63 14.60 -39.20 -28.65
N GLU A 64 14.14 -40.47 -28.55
CA GLU A 64 14.16 -41.47 -29.65
C GLU A 64 13.51 -40.95 -30.95
N ARG A 65 12.32 -40.34 -30.88
CA ARG A 65 11.66 -39.75 -32.08
C ARG A 65 12.33 -38.47 -32.58
N ALA A 66 12.92 -37.66 -31.70
CA ALA A 66 13.68 -36.47 -32.06
C ALA A 66 15.04 -36.83 -32.70
N ILE A 67 15.65 -37.98 -32.36
CA ILE A 67 16.82 -38.52 -33.09
C ILE A 67 16.41 -38.78 -34.54
N VAL A 68 15.29 -39.47 -34.73
CA VAL A 68 14.77 -39.83 -36.07
C VAL A 68 14.38 -38.57 -36.86
N GLN A 69 13.70 -37.60 -36.23
CA GLN A 69 13.21 -36.40 -36.92
C GLN A 69 14.27 -35.31 -37.16
N GLN A 70 15.23 -35.09 -36.26
CA GLN A 70 16.33 -34.15 -36.52
C GLN A 70 17.41 -34.72 -37.45
N GLY A 71 17.64 -36.03 -37.43
CA GLY A 71 18.51 -36.69 -38.42
C GLY A 71 18.00 -36.52 -39.84
N THR A 72 16.68 -36.55 -40.04
CA THR A 72 16.05 -36.23 -41.33
C THR A 72 16.16 -34.75 -41.69
N GLN A 73 16.02 -33.81 -40.75
CA GLN A 73 16.12 -32.37 -41.03
C GLN A 73 17.56 -31.87 -41.27
N GLN A 74 18.56 -32.36 -40.53
CA GLN A 74 19.97 -32.03 -40.81
C GLN A 74 20.47 -32.70 -42.09
N ALA A 75 20.01 -33.91 -42.41
CA ALA A 75 20.27 -34.51 -43.71
C ALA A 75 19.60 -33.72 -44.85
N LEU A 76 18.45 -33.09 -44.65
CA LEU A 76 17.80 -32.28 -45.70
C LEU A 76 18.51 -30.94 -46.01
N ASN A 77 19.33 -30.42 -45.09
CA ASN A 77 20.03 -29.13 -45.24
C ASN A 77 21.54 -29.24 -45.55
N ALA A 78 22.12 -30.45 -45.53
CA ALA A 78 23.53 -30.67 -45.85
C ALA A 78 23.75 -30.90 -47.37
N ARG A 79 24.97 -30.67 -47.88
CA ARG A 79 25.37 -31.02 -49.27
C ARG A 79 25.21 -32.54 -49.50
N PRO A 80 24.84 -33.02 -50.71
CA PRO A 80 24.50 -34.42 -50.97
C PRO A 80 25.52 -35.46 -50.48
N GLU A 81 26.80 -35.13 -50.55
CA GLU A 81 27.91 -36.01 -50.16
C GLU A 81 27.99 -36.26 -48.64
N ARG A 82 27.65 -35.27 -47.79
CA ARG A 82 27.72 -35.38 -46.30
C ARG A 82 26.46 -35.94 -45.64
N ARG A 83 25.38 -36.16 -46.39
CA ARG A 83 24.09 -36.67 -45.86
C ARG A 83 24.18 -38.13 -45.43
N ALA A 84 24.84 -38.96 -46.25
CA ALA A 84 24.97 -40.39 -46.00
C ALA A 84 25.83 -40.67 -44.75
N GLU A 85 26.83 -39.84 -44.50
CA GLU A 85 27.79 -40.02 -43.41
C GLU A 85 27.19 -39.69 -42.03
N ILE A 86 26.44 -38.59 -41.93
CA ILE A 86 25.73 -38.20 -40.69
C ILE A 86 24.63 -39.22 -40.36
N GLN A 87 23.91 -39.71 -41.37
CA GLN A 87 22.87 -40.73 -41.19
C GLN A 87 23.44 -42.07 -40.74
N GLU A 88 24.58 -42.50 -41.31
CA GLU A 88 25.23 -43.74 -40.91
C GLU A 88 25.81 -43.66 -39.49
N LEU A 89 26.44 -42.54 -39.12
CA LEU A 89 26.90 -42.29 -37.74
C LEU A 89 25.73 -42.38 -36.76
N GLN A 90 24.61 -41.75 -37.09
CA GLN A 90 23.41 -41.76 -36.25
C GLN A 90 22.79 -43.17 -36.12
N ARG A 91 22.80 -43.96 -37.21
CA ARG A 91 22.34 -45.36 -37.23
C ARG A 91 23.20 -46.25 -36.35
N GLN A 92 24.52 -46.07 -36.39
CA GLN A 92 25.48 -46.82 -35.55
C GLN A 92 25.29 -46.53 -34.06
N VAL A 93 25.12 -45.25 -33.70
CA VAL A 93 24.83 -44.84 -32.30
C VAL A 93 23.51 -45.42 -31.81
N GLN A 94 22.45 -45.38 -32.64
CA GLN A 94 21.17 -45.98 -32.29
C GLN A 94 21.25 -47.51 -32.14
N GLY A 95 22.01 -48.19 -33.01
CA GLY A 95 22.27 -49.62 -32.92
C GLY A 95 22.98 -49.99 -31.61
N GLY A 96 24.03 -49.25 -31.26
CA GLY A 96 24.78 -49.43 -30.02
C GLY A 96 23.95 -49.21 -28.74
N ILE A 97 23.13 -48.15 -28.72
CA ILE A 97 22.22 -47.87 -27.60
C ILE A 97 21.13 -48.93 -27.48
N SER A 98 20.62 -49.45 -28.59
CA SER A 98 19.59 -50.51 -28.62
C SER A 98 20.12 -51.86 -28.13
N ALA A 99 21.37 -52.20 -28.50
CA ALA A 99 22.07 -53.37 -27.96
C ALA A 99 22.28 -53.28 -26.44
N LEU A 100 22.68 -52.11 -25.93
CA LEU A 100 22.85 -51.88 -24.49
C LEU A 100 21.53 -52.00 -23.71
N LYS A 101 20.43 -51.44 -24.23
CA LYS A 101 19.09 -51.49 -23.61
C LYS A 101 18.49 -52.90 -23.58
N SER A 102 18.76 -53.74 -24.57
CA SER A 102 18.21 -55.11 -24.67
C SER A 102 18.97 -56.15 -23.82
N SER A 103 20.18 -55.82 -23.35
CA SER A 103 21.01 -56.66 -22.49
C SER A 103 20.45 -56.90 -21.07
N LYS A 104 20.95 -57.93 -20.37
CA LYS A 104 20.60 -58.21 -18.96
C LYS A 104 20.92 -57.03 -18.01
N LEU A 105 21.93 -56.22 -18.33
CA LEU A 105 22.29 -54.99 -17.60
C LEU A 105 21.21 -53.90 -17.71
N GLY A 106 20.49 -53.85 -18.84
CA GLY A 106 19.36 -52.93 -19.05
C GLY A 106 18.04 -53.38 -18.41
N LYS A 107 17.81 -54.70 -18.28
CA LYS A 107 16.57 -55.27 -17.73
C LYS A 107 16.43 -55.12 -16.21
N GLY A 108 17.53 -54.96 -15.45
CA GLY A 108 17.51 -54.89 -13.99
C GLY A 108 17.11 -53.54 -13.37
N LYS A 109 17.10 -52.43 -14.13
CA LYS A 109 16.79 -51.09 -13.61
C LYS A 109 15.66 -50.47 -14.44
N LYS A 110 14.54 -50.17 -13.78
CA LYS A 110 13.18 -49.86 -14.34
C LYS A 110 13.05 -48.68 -15.33
N ASN A 111 14.13 -48.09 -15.87
CA ASN A 111 14.10 -47.00 -16.85
C ASN A 111 15.22 -47.16 -17.90
N GLY A 112 14.89 -47.16 -19.20
CA GLY A 112 15.86 -47.30 -20.31
C GLY A 112 16.94 -46.20 -20.41
N SER A 113 16.80 -45.08 -19.68
CA SER A 113 17.85 -44.05 -19.52
C SER A 113 18.91 -44.44 -18.48
N ALA A 114 18.58 -45.29 -17.52
CA ALA A 114 19.52 -45.79 -16.52
C ALA A 114 20.51 -46.80 -17.12
N ALA A 115 20.10 -47.50 -18.19
CA ALA A 115 20.97 -48.42 -18.93
C ALA A 115 22.16 -47.70 -19.59
N LEU A 116 21.97 -46.47 -20.09
CA LEU A 116 23.06 -45.70 -20.70
C LEU A 116 24.20 -45.47 -19.69
N TYR A 117 23.87 -45.03 -18.47
CA TYR A 117 24.85 -44.74 -17.40
C TYR A 117 25.38 -45.97 -16.65
N SER A 118 25.06 -47.19 -17.10
CA SER A 118 25.48 -48.42 -16.42
C SER A 118 26.95 -48.75 -16.61
N LEU A 119 27.55 -48.32 -17.71
CA LEU A 119 28.97 -48.50 -18.02
C LEU A 119 29.66 -47.13 -18.26
N PRO A 120 30.94 -46.98 -17.88
CA PRO A 120 31.77 -45.83 -18.23
C PRO A 120 32.13 -45.81 -19.73
N TRP A 121 32.25 -44.60 -20.30
CA TRP A 121 32.54 -44.37 -21.72
C TRP A 121 33.90 -43.70 -21.86
N TYR A 122 34.78 -44.27 -22.69
CA TYR A 122 36.09 -43.71 -22.97
C TYR A 122 36.26 -43.49 -24.46
N VAL A 123 37.00 -42.45 -24.81
CA VAL A 123 37.37 -42.19 -26.20
C VAL A 123 38.87 -42.41 -26.37
N ILE A 124 39.28 -43.08 -27.44
CA ILE A 124 40.69 -43.22 -27.80
C ILE A 124 41.00 -42.28 -28.97
N ILE A 125 41.96 -41.37 -28.77
CA ILE A 125 42.41 -40.37 -29.75
C ILE A 125 43.91 -40.55 -30.00
N GLY A 126 44.42 -40.10 -31.14
CA GLY A 126 45.84 -40.17 -31.46
C GLY A 126 46.09 -40.23 -32.96
N PRO A 127 47.31 -39.91 -33.45
CA PRO A 127 47.60 -39.79 -34.88
C PRO A 127 47.18 -41.01 -35.73
N PRO A 128 46.98 -40.83 -37.06
CA PRO A 128 46.80 -41.95 -37.98
C PRO A 128 47.93 -42.96 -37.84
N GLY A 129 47.61 -44.26 -37.87
CA GLY A 129 48.62 -45.30 -37.74
C GLY A 129 49.20 -45.51 -36.33
N ALA A 130 48.79 -44.75 -35.31
CA ALA A 130 49.25 -44.90 -33.91
C ALA A 130 48.74 -46.17 -33.19
N GLY A 131 48.25 -47.19 -33.90
CA GLY A 131 47.87 -48.48 -33.31
C GLY A 131 46.58 -48.51 -32.47
N LYS A 132 45.71 -47.48 -32.51
CA LYS A 132 44.45 -47.39 -31.74
C LYS A 132 43.55 -48.63 -31.87
N THR A 133 43.08 -48.90 -33.08
CA THR A 133 42.19 -50.03 -33.39
C THR A 133 42.87 -51.38 -33.14
N THR A 134 44.17 -51.48 -33.43
CA THR A 134 44.98 -52.67 -33.19
C THR A 134 45.09 -52.95 -31.69
N ALA A 135 45.30 -51.92 -30.87
CA ALA A 135 45.34 -52.03 -29.42
C ALA A 135 43.99 -52.54 -28.87
N LEU A 136 42.87 -52.02 -29.37
CA LEU A 136 41.55 -52.51 -28.95
C LEU A 136 41.31 -53.98 -29.32
N LYS A 137 41.61 -54.37 -30.56
CA LYS A 137 41.43 -55.75 -31.05
C LYS A 137 42.26 -56.78 -30.28
N HIS A 138 43.49 -56.42 -29.96
CA HIS A 138 44.45 -57.32 -29.32
C HIS A 138 44.61 -57.08 -27.81
N SER A 139 43.75 -56.25 -27.22
CA SER A 139 43.73 -55.96 -25.77
C SER A 139 43.42 -57.17 -24.89
N GLY A 140 42.84 -58.24 -25.45
CA GLY A 140 42.36 -59.39 -24.68
C GLY A 140 41.03 -59.15 -23.96
N LEU A 141 40.37 -58.02 -24.21
CA LEU A 141 39.03 -57.71 -23.68
C LEU A 141 37.97 -58.61 -24.33
N VAL A 142 36.89 -58.89 -23.57
CA VAL A 142 35.76 -59.69 -24.06
C VAL A 142 34.73 -58.75 -24.71
N PHE A 143 34.39 -59.01 -25.98
CA PHE A 143 33.43 -58.23 -26.77
C PHE A 143 32.16 -59.06 -27.07
N PRO A 144 31.17 -59.10 -26.15
CA PRO A 144 30.01 -60.00 -26.25
C PRO A 144 29.02 -59.68 -27.38
N TYR A 145 29.11 -58.50 -28.01
CA TYR A 145 28.17 -58.03 -29.05
C TYR A 145 28.77 -58.01 -30.46
N ALA A 146 29.92 -58.66 -30.67
CA ALA A 146 30.57 -58.74 -31.97
C ALA A 146 29.90 -59.79 -32.88
N HIS A 147 29.71 -59.48 -34.16
CA HIS A 147 29.36 -60.51 -35.14
C HIS A 147 30.55 -61.47 -35.33
N PRO A 148 30.32 -62.80 -35.44
CA PRO A 148 31.40 -63.80 -35.53
C PRO A 148 32.41 -63.57 -36.67
N SER A 149 32.03 -62.83 -37.71
CA SER A 149 32.85 -62.51 -38.88
C SER A 149 33.57 -61.16 -38.81
N SER A 150 33.31 -60.30 -37.80
CA SER A 150 33.79 -58.90 -37.77
C SER A 150 34.92 -58.59 -36.78
N GLY A 151 35.43 -59.58 -36.03
CA GLY A 151 36.61 -59.40 -35.17
C GLY A 151 36.43 -58.38 -34.04
N GLY A 152 35.27 -58.40 -33.37
CA GLY A 152 35.05 -57.67 -32.11
C GLY A 152 34.23 -56.37 -32.20
N GLY A 153 34.22 -55.69 -33.35
CA GLY A 153 33.57 -54.39 -33.52
C GLY A 153 32.29 -54.43 -34.38
N VAL A 154 31.37 -53.48 -34.14
CA VAL A 154 30.30 -53.12 -35.09
C VAL A 154 30.95 -52.25 -36.18
N ARG A 155 31.43 -52.91 -37.24
CA ARG A 155 32.32 -52.32 -38.25
C ARG A 155 31.54 -51.50 -39.28
N GLY A 156 31.99 -50.27 -39.56
CA GLY A 156 31.65 -49.58 -40.79
C GLY A 156 32.29 -50.28 -41.99
N VAL A 157 31.57 -50.38 -43.12
CA VAL A 157 32.07 -50.99 -44.35
C VAL A 157 33.15 -50.06 -44.93
N GLY A 158 34.43 -50.42 -44.76
CA GLY A 158 35.58 -49.71 -45.35
C GLY A 158 36.41 -48.84 -44.39
N GLY A 159 37.14 -49.48 -43.46
CA GLY A 159 38.07 -48.81 -42.54
C GLY A 159 37.39 -47.95 -41.45
N THR A 160 38.14 -47.55 -40.41
CA THR A 160 37.66 -46.62 -39.36
C THR A 160 37.57 -45.21 -39.96
N ARG A 161 36.54 -44.96 -40.76
CA ARG A 161 36.30 -43.64 -41.37
C ARG A 161 35.78 -42.67 -40.31
N ASN A 162 34.73 -42.97 -39.55
CA ASN A 162 34.17 -41.99 -38.60
C ASN A 162 34.53 -42.35 -37.15
N CYS A 163 33.76 -43.17 -36.46
CA CYS A 163 34.11 -43.66 -35.12
C CYS A 163 33.57 -45.08 -34.92
N ASP A 164 34.42 -46.02 -34.51
CA ASP A 164 34.01 -47.40 -34.23
C ASP A 164 33.63 -47.55 -32.75
N TRP A 165 32.53 -48.26 -32.48
CA TRP A 165 32.03 -48.51 -31.14
C TRP A 165 32.40 -49.91 -30.67
N TRP A 166 33.09 -49.99 -29.54
CA TRP A 166 33.55 -51.22 -28.93
C TRP A 166 32.87 -51.43 -27.57
N PHE A 167 32.08 -52.49 -27.47
CA PHE A 167 31.30 -52.81 -26.26
C PHE A 167 31.95 -53.95 -25.49
N THR A 168 32.42 -53.69 -24.26
CA THR A 168 32.91 -54.72 -23.33
C THR A 168 31.91 -54.94 -22.20
N ASN A 169 32.22 -55.87 -21.28
CA ASN A 169 31.42 -56.07 -20.08
C ASN A 169 31.57 -54.90 -19.08
N GLU A 170 32.70 -54.19 -19.13
CA GLU A 170 33.14 -53.21 -18.15
C GLU A 170 33.02 -51.76 -18.64
N ALA A 171 33.09 -51.50 -19.95
CA ALA A 171 33.08 -50.14 -20.52
C ALA A 171 32.63 -50.09 -21.98
N ILE A 172 32.37 -48.88 -22.46
CA ILE A 172 32.19 -48.57 -23.88
C ILE A 172 33.40 -47.76 -24.34
N LEU A 173 34.08 -48.24 -25.39
CA LEU A 173 35.25 -47.59 -25.97
C LEU A 173 34.88 -47.04 -27.36
N LEU A 174 35.17 -45.75 -27.56
CA LEU A 174 34.91 -45.02 -28.80
C LEU A 174 36.25 -44.85 -29.53
N ASP A 175 36.45 -45.63 -30.59
CA ASP A 175 37.66 -45.58 -31.43
C ASP A 175 37.51 -44.51 -32.51
N THR A 176 38.33 -43.47 -32.44
CA THR A 176 38.24 -42.33 -33.36
C THR A 176 39.14 -42.53 -34.56
N ALA A 177 38.67 -42.14 -35.75
CA ALA A 177 39.52 -42.12 -36.93
C ALA A 177 40.73 -41.20 -36.71
N GLY A 178 41.92 -41.64 -37.14
CA GLY A 178 43.16 -40.88 -36.94
C GLY A 178 43.16 -39.49 -37.60
N ARG A 179 42.35 -39.26 -38.63
CA ARG A 179 42.22 -37.96 -39.31
C ARG A 179 41.71 -36.86 -38.40
N TYR A 180 40.90 -37.19 -37.40
CA TYR A 180 40.46 -36.23 -36.39
C TYR A 180 41.61 -35.68 -35.54
N THR A 181 42.83 -36.23 -35.62
CA THR A 181 44.03 -35.68 -34.96
C THR A 181 44.94 -34.87 -35.88
N THR A 182 44.80 -34.95 -37.21
CA THR A 182 45.79 -34.38 -38.15
C THR A 182 45.23 -33.38 -39.16
N GLU A 183 43.96 -33.44 -39.52
CA GLU A 183 43.35 -32.62 -40.59
C GLU A 183 42.30 -31.63 -40.03
N GLN A 184 42.19 -30.45 -40.64
CA GLN A 184 41.26 -29.37 -40.23
C GLN A 184 39.85 -29.51 -40.82
N ASP A 185 39.71 -30.15 -41.99
CA ASP A 185 38.45 -30.18 -42.76
C ASP A 185 37.30 -30.96 -42.08
N ASP A 186 37.64 -31.85 -41.14
CA ASP A 186 36.67 -32.70 -40.43
C ASP A 186 36.33 -32.22 -39.00
N HIS A 187 36.75 -31.00 -38.63
CA HIS A 187 36.57 -30.46 -37.27
C HIS A 187 35.08 -30.35 -36.87
N ASP A 188 34.22 -29.93 -37.79
CA ASP A 188 32.78 -29.76 -37.52
C ASP A 188 32.07 -31.09 -37.22
N GLU A 189 32.48 -32.19 -37.86
CA GLU A 189 31.93 -33.53 -37.64
C GLU A 189 32.27 -34.04 -36.24
N TRP A 190 33.52 -33.82 -35.82
CA TRP A 190 34.00 -34.16 -34.49
C TRP A 190 33.25 -33.38 -33.41
N ILE A 191 33.08 -32.06 -33.57
CA ILE A 191 32.33 -31.24 -32.63
C ILE A 191 30.84 -31.63 -32.60
N ALA A 192 30.24 -31.93 -33.76
CA ALA A 192 28.86 -32.41 -33.84
C ALA A 192 28.68 -33.74 -33.10
N PHE A 193 29.64 -34.66 -33.22
CA PHE A 193 29.69 -35.90 -32.47
C PHE A 193 29.76 -35.67 -30.94
N LEU A 194 30.64 -34.76 -30.48
CA LEU A 194 30.74 -34.43 -29.05
C LEU A 194 29.45 -33.79 -28.52
N ARG A 195 28.82 -32.89 -29.27
CA ARG A 195 27.51 -32.31 -28.92
C ARG A 195 26.42 -33.37 -28.86
N MET A 196 26.48 -34.36 -29.75
CA MET A 196 25.59 -35.53 -29.74
C MET A 196 25.75 -36.32 -28.44
N LEU A 197 26.99 -36.60 -28.02
CA LEU A 197 27.27 -37.27 -26.74
C LEU A 197 26.76 -36.46 -25.54
N LEU A 198 26.97 -35.14 -25.52
CA LEU A 198 26.44 -34.25 -24.49
C LEU A 198 24.90 -34.29 -24.43
N ARG A 199 24.24 -34.41 -25.59
CA ARG A 199 22.79 -34.47 -25.67
C ARG A 199 22.22 -35.79 -25.15
N TYR A 200 22.80 -36.93 -25.52
CA TYR A 200 22.28 -38.25 -25.14
C TYR A 200 22.78 -38.73 -23.77
N ARG A 201 23.91 -38.20 -23.28
CA ARG A 201 24.53 -38.59 -22.02
C ARG A 201 24.92 -37.38 -21.14
N ALA A 202 24.06 -36.36 -21.06
CA ALA A 202 24.26 -35.05 -20.41
C ALA A 202 24.89 -35.00 -18.99
N ARG A 203 24.74 -36.03 -18.15
CA ARG A 203 25.36 -36.04 -16.80
C ARG A 203 26.87 -36.23 -16.82
N ARG A 204 27.37 -37.23 -17.56
CA ARG A 204 28.78 -37.61 -17.72
C ARG A 204 28.99 -38.19 -19.12
N PRO A 205 29.09 -37.36 -20.18
CA PRO A 205 29.20 -37.85 -21.56
C PRO A 205 30.41 -38.75 -21.82
N LEU A 206 31.55 -38.48 -21.18
CA LEU A 206 32.73 -39.34 -21.16
C LEU A 206 33.26 -39.47 -19.73
N ASN A 207 33.98 -40.55 -19.48
CA ASN A 207 34.58 -40.91 -18.19
C ASN A 207 36.13 -40.79 -18.23
N GLY A 208 36.74 -40.80 -19.42
CA GLY A 208 38.16 -40.53 -19.62
C GLY A 208 38.57 -40.54 -21.09
N ILE A 209 39.83 -40.15 -21.35
CA ILE A 209 40.42 -40.10 -22.70
C ILE A 209 41.68 -40.99 -22.72
N LEU A 210 41.77 -41.91 -23.67
CA LEU A 210 43.00 -42.62 -23.98
C LEU A 210 43.69 -41.93 -25.15
N VAL A 211 44.99 -41.69 -25.04
CA VAL A 211 45.78 -41.04 -26.07
C VAL A 211 46.82 -42.02 -26.56
N ALA A 212 46.65 -42.53 -27.78
CA ALA A 212 47.59 -43.48 -28.39
C ALA A 212 48.65 -42.74 -29.20
N VAL A 213 49.91 -43.05 -28.92
CA VAL A 213 51.09 -42.47 -29.56
C VAL A 213 52.02 -43.61 -29.95
N SER A 214 52.45 -43.69 -31.20
CA SER A 214 53.42 -44.69 -31.67
C SER A 214 54.82 -44.30 -31.17
N VAL A 215 55.53 -45.22 -30.51
CA VAL A 215 56.93 -44.95 -30.09
C VAL A 215 57.85 -44.78 -31.29
N ALA A 216 57.60 -45.49 -32.39
CA ALA A 216 58.37 -45.33 -33.62
C ALA A 216 58.30 -43.91 -34.19
N ASP A 217 57.18 -43.22 -33.99
CA ASP A 217 57.00 -41.84 -34.43
C ASP A 217 57.80 -40.85 -33.55
N LEU A 218 58.26 -41.30 -32.37
CA LEU A 218 59.02 -40.50 -31.40
C LEU A 218 60.52 -40.80 -31.40
N ILE A 219 60.96 -41.99 -31.83
CA ILE A 219 62.38 -42.37 -31.87
C ILE A 219 63.16 -41.47 -32.84
N ASP A 220 62.62 -41.24 -34.04
CA ASP A 220 63.28 -40.49 -35.11
C ASP A 220 62.85 -39.01 -35.17
N ALA A 221 61.96 -38.57 -34.27
CA ALA A 221 61.43 -37.20 -34.29
C ALA A 221 62.38 -36.20 -33.65
N ASN A 222 62.44 -34.99 -34.22
CA ASN A 222 63.11 -33.85 -33.61
C ASN A 222 62.21 -33.12 -32.60
N GLU A 223 62.80 -32.22 -31.81
CA GLU A 223 62.13 -31.42 -30.76
C GLU A 223 60.87 -30.70 -31.30
N GLN A 224 60.98 -30.04 -32.46
CA GLN A 224 59.86 -29.33 -33.08
C GLN A 224 58.70 -30.25 -33.48
N GLN A 225 59.00 -31.45 -33.98
CA GLN A 225 57.98 -32.43 -34.36
C GLN A 225 57.24 -32.96 -33.13
N ILE A 226 57.95 -33.18 -32.02
CA ILE A 226 57.38 -33.63 -30.74
C ILE A 226 56.48 -32.55 -30.14
N GLU A 227 56.96 -31.29 -30.09
CA GLU A 227 56.17 -30.17 -29.60
C GLU A 227 54.89 -29.97 -30.43
N LEU A 228 55.00 -30.01 -31.77
CA LEU A 228 53.84 -29.88 -32.66
C LEU A 228 52.82 -31.01 -32.44
N MET A 229 53.31 -32.24 -32.27
CA MET A 229 52.46 -33.39 -31.98
C MET A 229 51.76 -33.25 -30.62
N GLY A 230 52.49 -32.81 -29.58
CA GLY A 230 51.94 -32.54 -28.26
C GLY A 230 50.85 -31.47 -28.29
N LYS A 231 51.08 -30.35 -28.99
CA LYS A 231 50.10 -29.27 -29.17
C LYS A 231 48.83 -29.76 -29.89
N LYS A 232 48.96 -30.58 -30.94
CA LYS A 232 47.80 -31.16 -31.65
C LYS A 232 46.97 -32.06 -30.75
N ILE A 233 47.62 -32.95 -29.99
CA ILE A 233 46.95 -33.83 -29.03
C ILE A 233 46.26 -33.01 -27.94
N ARG A 234 46.95 -32.01 -27.38
CA ARG A 234 46.40 -31.10 -26.38
C ARG A 234 45.13 -30.41 -26.87
N ALA A 235 45.17 -29.82 -28.06
CA ALA A 235 44.02 -29.13 -28.64
C ALA A 235 42.79 -30.06 -28.75
N ARG A 236 43.00 -31.33 -29.12
CA ARG A 236 41.89 -32.31 -29.17
C ARG A 236 41.35 -32.65 -27.79
N ILE A 237 42.19 -32.74 -26.77
CA ILE A 237 41.73 -32.94 -25.38
C ILE A 237 40.91 -31.71 -24.92
N ASP A 238 41.39 -30.51 -25.20
CA ASP A 238 40.71 -29.26 -24.83
C ASP A 238 39.36 -29.11 -25.54
N GLU A 239 39.25 -29.53 -26.80
CA GLU A 239 37.98 -29.59 -27.54
C GLU A 239 36.98 -30.52 -26.85
N VAL A 240 37.40 -31.73 -26.46
CA VAL A 240 36.55 -32.68 -25.72
C VAL A 240 36.09 -32.09 -24.39
N MET A 241 37.02 -31.54 -23.61
CA MET A 241 36.71 -30.97 -22.30
C MET A 241 35.80 -29.74 -22.39
N THR A 242 36.04 -28.87 -23.36
CA THR A 242 35.26 -27.63 -23.57
C THR A 242 33.86 -27.92 -24.05
N GLN A 243 33.71 -28.77 -25.08
CA GLN A 243 32.39 -29.11 -25.64
C GLN A 243 31.53 -29.90 -24.66
N LEU A 244 32.14 -30.77 -23.84
CA LEU A 244 31.41 -31.58 -22.86
C LEU A 244 31.25 -30.91 -21.49
N HIS A 245 31.91 -29.76 -21.27
CA HIS A 245 31.97 -29.03 -20.00
C HIS A 245 32.48 -29.89 -18.82
N MET A 246 33.52 -30.68 -19.07
CA MET A 246 34.08 -31.65 -18.10
C MET A 246 35.59 -31.53 -18.00
N VAL A 247 36.12 -31.91 -16.84
CA VAL A 247 37.55 -32.21 -16.67
C VAL A 247 37.70 -33.73 -16.61
N LEU A 248 38.52 -34.29 -17.50
CA LEU A 248 38.62 -35.73 -17.72
C LEU A 248 40.03 -36.27 -17.36
N PRO A 249 40.13 -37.50 -16.84
CA PRO A 249 41.40 -38.22 -16.75
C PRO A 249 41.89 -38.64 -18.14
N VAL A 250 43.18 -38.42 -18.39
CA VAL A 250 43.84 -38.75 -19.65
C VAL A 250 44.94 -39.80 -19.40
N TYR A 251 44.90 -40.89 -20.17
CA TYR A 251 45.84 -42.01 -20.12
C TYR A 251 46.67 -42.02 -21.41
N LEU A 252 47.98 -41.88 -21.30
CA LEU A 252 48.88 -41.99 -22.46
C LEU A 252 49.22 -43.45 -22.72
N LEU A 253 49.01 -43.91 -23.95
CA LEU A 253 49.39 -45.22 -24.44
C LEU A 253 50.50 -45.06 -25.48
N PHE A 254 51.72 -45.36 -25.09
CA PHE A 254 52.84 -45.53 -26.01
C PHE A 254 52.71 -46.91 -26.64
N THR A 255 52.35 -46.93 -27.93
CA THR A 255 52.07 -48.14 -28.71
C THR A 255 53.25 -48.49 -29.60
N LYS A 256 53.23 -49.70 -30.17
CA LYS A 256 54.27 -50.23 -31.06
C LYS A 256 55.66 -50.28 -30.40
N CYS A 257 55.70 -50.55 -29.10
CA CYS A 257 56.97 -50.68 -28.37
C CYS A 257 57.84 -51.84 -28.89
N ASP A 258 57.25 -52.79 -29.61
CA ASP A 258 57.94 -53.87 -30.33
C ASP A 258 58.89 -53.37 -31.44
N LEU A 259 58.70 -52.13 -31.91
CA LEU A 259 59.59 -51.50 -32.88
C LEU A 259 60.87 -50.93 -32.25
N ILE A 260 60.95 -50.88 -30.91
CA ILE A 260 62.21 -50.58 -30.21
C ILE A 260 63.13 -51.79 -30.39
N ALA A 261 64.36 -51.54 -30.85
CA ALA A 261 65.32 -52.61 -31.11
C ALA A 261 65.52 -53.48 -29.85
N GLY A 262 65.31 -54.79 -30.02
CA GLY A 262 65.46 -55.80 -28.98
C GLY A 262 64.25 -56.06 -28.07
N PHE A 263 63.12 -55.37 -28.25
CA PHE A 263 61.92 -55.56 -27.42
C PHE A 263 61.41 -57.01 -27.45
N SER A 264 61.30 -57.59 -28.65
CA SER A 264 60.71 -58.93 -28.83
C SER A 264 61.56 -60.03 -28.21
N GLU A 265 62.89 -59.91 -28.33
CA GLU A 265 63.85 -60.83 -27.73
C GLU A 265 63.90 -60.66 -26.20
N PHE A 266 63.80 -59.42 -25.73
CA PHE A 266 63.84 -59.06 -24.30
C PHE A 266 62.63 -59.60 -23.52
N PHE A 267 61.43 -59.46 -24.06
CA PHE A 267 60.19 -59.91 -23.41
C PHE A 267 59.67 -61.27 -23.91
N GLY A 268 60.34 -61.89 -24.87
CA GLY A 268 59.90 -63.14 -25.50
C GLY A 268 59.74 -64.34 -24.54
N ASP A 269 60.40 -64.31 -23.38
CA ASP A 269 60.30 -65.34 -22.34
C ASP A 269 59.05 -65.23 -21.45
N MET A 270 58.33 -64.10 -21.51
CA MET A 270 57.15 -63.88 -20.67
C MET A 270 55.99 -64.80 -21.02
N ARG A 271 55.31 -65.33 -20.00
CA ARG A 271 54.05 -66.08 -20.12
C ARG A 271 52.88 -65.15 -20.45
N LYS A 272 51.75 -65.72 -20.89
CA LYS A 272 50.54 -64.94 -21.23
C LYS A 272 50.07 -64.03 -20.08
N SER A 273 50.11 -64.51 -18.84
CA SER A 273 49.72 -63.73 -17.64
C SER A 273 50.68 -62.58 -17.36
N GLU A 274 51.98 -62.76 -17.61
CA GLU A 274 52.99 -61.71 -17.43
C GLU A 274 52.89 -60.65 -18.53
N ARG A 275 52.61 -61.06 -19.77
CA ARG A 275 52.34 -60.15 -20.88
C ARG A 275 51.03 -59.37 -20.73
N ALA A 276 50.10 -59.81 -19.88
CA ALA A 276 48.84 -59.09 -19.64
C ALA A 276 49.03 -57.85 -18.74
N GLN A 277 50.09 -57.82 -17.92
CA GLN A 277 50.35 -56.80 -16.90
C GLN A 277 50.49 -55.40 -17.49
N ALA A 278 50.11 -54.36 -16.74
CA ALA A 278 50.36 -52.99 -17.17
C ALA A 278 51.84 -52.64 -17.00
N TRP A 279 52.50 -52.21 -18.07
CA TRP A 279 53.88 -51.69 -18.02
C TRP A 279 53.86 -50.17 -18.18
N GLY A 280 54.10 -49.44 -17.10
CA GLY A 280 53.92 -47.99 -17.06
C GLY A 280 53.75 -47.47 -15.63
N ALA A 281 53.21 -46.26 -15.50
CA ALA A 281 52.96 -45.63 -14.21
C ALA A 281 51.56 -45.00 -14.14
N THR A 282 50.92 -45.17 -12.98
CA THR A 282 49.56 -44.73 -12.67
C THR A 282 49.61 -43.68 -11.56
N LEU A 283 49.41 -42.41 -11.91
CA LEU A 283 49.64 -41.26 -11.00
C LEU A 283 48.47 -41.03 -10.04
N LYS A 284 48.77 -40.86 -8.75
CA LYS A 284 47.74 -40.54 -7.73
C LYS A 284 47.00 -39.24 -8.08
N LEU A 285 45.71 -39.19 -7.79
CA LEU A 285 44.90 -37.98 -8.00
C LEU A 285 45.35 -36.81 -7.12
N SER A 286 45.88 -37.09 -5.94
CA SER A 286 46.39 -36.11 -4.98
C SER A 286 47.84 -35.67 -5.20
N ALA A 287 48.52 -36.22 -6.22
CA ALA A 287 49.89 -35.81 -6.53
C ALA A 287 49.92 -34.36 -7.01
N ASP A 288 50.99 -33.63 -6.71
CA ASP A 288 51.24 -32.33 -7.33
C ASP A 288 51.59 -32.54 -8.81
N LYS A 289 50.80 -31.93 -9.68
CA LYS A 289 50.90 -32.07 -11.15
C LYS A 289 51.25 -30.73 -11.81
N ALA A 290 51.82 -29.80 -11.05
CA ALA A 290 52.28 -28.52 -11.59
C ALA A 290 53.37 -28.69 -12.67
N ASP A 291 54.23 -29.70 -12.54
CA ASP A 291 55.30 -30.05 -13.48
C ASP A 291 55.14 -31.51 -13.97
N PRO A 292 54.38 -31.74 -15.06
CA PRO A 292 54.11 -33.09 -15.58
C PRO A 292 55.34 -33.78 -16.17
N GLY A 293 56.32 -33.03 -16.70
CA GLY A 293 57.55 -33.58 -17.27
C GLY A 293 58.45 -34.20 -16.21
N ARG A 294 58.70 -33.47 -15.12
CA ARG A 294 59.47 -33.98 -13.98
C ARG A 294 58.81 -35.20 -13.35
N LEU A 295 57.48 -35.21 -13.26
CA LEU A 295 56.71 -36.34 -12.73
C LEU A 295 56.85 -37.58 -13.63
N PHE A 296 56.83 -37.38 -14.95
CA PHE A 296 57.09 -38.45 -15.91
C PHE A 296 58.51 -39.00 -15.79
N ASP A 297 59.53 -38.13 -15.74
CA ASP A 297 60.94 -38.55 -15.66
C ASP A 297 61.21 -39.44 -14.44
N ALA A 298 60.65 -39.07 -13.28
CA ALA A 298 60.82 -39.85 -12.04
C ALA A 298 60.25 -41.28 -12.15
N GLU A 299 59.04 -41.41 -12.72
CA GLU A 299 58.40 -42.72 -12.92
C GLU A 299 59.07 -43.51 -14.04
N PHE A 300 59.53 -42.83 -15.10
CA PHE A 300 60.25 -43.46 -16.20
C PHE A 300 61.60 -44.03 -15.74
N ASP A 301 62.35 -43.30 -14.92
CA ASP A 301 63.63 -43.76 -14.38
C ASP A 301 63.46 -45.00 -13.51
N ALA A 302 62.35 -45.09 -12.76
CA ALA A 302 62.00 -46.29 -12.02
C ALA A 302 61.76 -47.49 -12.95
N LEU A 303 61.02 -47.30 -14.06
CA LEU A 303 60.79 -48.34 -15.07
C LEU A 303 62.10 -48.75 -15.76
N ALA A 304 62.91 -47.79 -16.19
CA ALA A 304 64.20 -48.04 -16.83
C ALA A 304 65.14 -48.84 -15.91
N LYS A 305 65.18 -48.52 -14.61
CA LYS A 305 65.94 -49.29 -13.62
C LYS A 305 65.48 -50.75 -13.53
N GLN A 306 64.17 -51.02 -13.60
CA GLN A 306 63.64 -52.39 -13.62
C GLN A 306 63.99 -53.13 -14.92
N VAL A 307 63.93 -52.44 -16.07
CA VAL A 307 64.35 -52.99 -17.37
C VAL A 307 65.83 -53.37 -17.34
N HIS A 308 66.71 -52.48 -16.85
CA HIS A 308 68.14 -52.78 -16.66
C HIS A 308 68.36 -53.97 -15.73
N GLY A 309 67.66 -54.04 -14.60
CA GLY A 309 67.75 -55.18 -13.66
C GLY A 309 67.28 -56.51 -14.27
N ARG A 310 66.23 -56.49 -15.11
CA ARG A 310 65.75 -57.68 -15.84
C ARG A 310 66.74 -58.11 -16.92
N ALA A 311 67.39 -57.17 -17.61
CA ALA A 311 68.36 -57.45 -18.66
C ALA A 311 69.47 -58.39 -18.16
N LEU A 312 70.01 -58.14 -16.97
CA LEU A 312 71.05 -58.98 -16.35
C LEU A 312 70.61 -60.44 -16.22
N LYS A 313 69.37 -60.69 -15.81
CA LYS A 313 68.82 -62.06 -15.69
C LYS A 313 68.58 -62.69 -17.06
N ARG A 314 68.04 -61.92 -18.01
CA ARG A 314 67.72 -62.40 -19.36
C ARG A 314 68.97 -62.75 -20.17
N LEU A 315 70.05 -61.97 -20.03
CA LEU A 315 71.34 -62.21 -20.70
C LEU A 315 71.99 -63.54 -20.29
N VAL A 316 71.85 -63.93 -19.02
CA VAL A 316 72.37 -65.22 -18.51
C VAL A 316 71.57 -66.40 -19.06
N MET A 317 70.25 -66.25 -19.22
CA MET A 317 69.37 -67.33 -19.68
C MET A 317 69.36 -67.52 -21.19
N GLU A 318 69.71 -66.48 -21.97
CA GLU A 318 69.61 -66.49 -23.42
C GLU A 318 70.80 -67.22 -24.07
N ARG A 319 70.52 -68.24 -24.89
CA ARG A 319 71.55 -69.09 -25.52
C ARG A 319 71.98 -68.56 -26.88
N SER A 320 71.09 -67.89 -27.62
CA SER A 320 71.43 -67.30 -28.91
C SER A 320 72.27 -66.03 -28.73
N ARG A 321 73.42 -65.96 -29.42
CA ARG A 321 74.30 -64.77 -29.39
C ARG A 321 73.59 -63.54 -29.94
N GLU A 322 72.88 -63.70 -31.05
CA GLU A 322 72.12 -62.64 -31.73
C GLU A 322 70.99 -62.12 -30.82
N ALA A 323 70.25 -63.02 -30.17
CA ALA A 323 69.21 -62.62 -29.21
C ALA A 323 69.82 -61.96 -27.96
N ARG A 324 70.98 -62.42 -27.50
CA ARG A 324 71.69 -61.83 -26.35
C ARG A 324 72.15 -60.40 -26.62
N GLU A 325 72.62 -60.11 -27.84
CA GLU A 325 72.95 -58.75 -28.28
C GLU A 325 71.71 -57.84 -28.29
N ARG A 326 70.59 -58.32 -28.86
CA ARG A 326 69.31 -57.61 -28.84
C ARG A 326 68.76 -57.37 -27.43
N VAL A 327 68.86 -58.36 -26.53
CA VAL A 327 68.49 -58.25 -25.11
C VAL A 327 69.34 -57.20 -24.39
N TYR A 328 70.63 -57.10 -24.72
CA TYR A 328 71.52 -56.06 -24.16
C TYR A 328 71.21 -54.67 -24.71
N GLN A 329 70.86 -54.57 -26.00
CA GLN A 329 70.57 -53.32 -26.68
C GLN A 329 69.28 -52.67 -26.15
N PHE A 330 68.22 -53.45 -25.89
CA PHE A 330 66.90 -52.92 -25.56
C PHE A 330 66.86 -51.91 -24.39
N PRO A 331 67.47 -52.18 -23.21
CA PRO A 331 67.51 -51.20 -22.13
C PRO A 331 68.12 -49.85 -22.50
N LEU A 332 69.13 -49.84 -23.39
CA LEU A 332 69.79 -48.61 -23.84
C LEU A 332 68.87 -47.80 -24.77
N GLU A 333 68.24 -48.48 -25.73
CA GLU A 333 67.27 -47.87 -26.65
C GLU A 333 66.05 -47.34 -25.90
N PHE A 334 65.56 -48.10 -24.91
CA PHE A 334 64.46 -47.67 -24.05
C PHE A 334 64.86 -46.44 -23.22
N SER A 335 66.05 -46.40 -22.62
CA SER A 335 66.52 -45.19 -21.93
C SER A 335 66.70 -44.00 -22.88
N GLY A 336 67.11 -44.23 -24.13
CA GLY A 336 67.34 -43.20 -25.14
C GLY A 336 66.09 -42.38 -25.52
N ILE A 337 64.90 -42.99 -25.49
CA ILE A 337 63.65 -42.31 -25.85
C ILE A 337 63.09 -41.39 -24.73
N ARG A 338 63.65 -41.43 -23.51
CA ARG A 338 63.11 -40.71 -22.34
C ARG A 338 62.85 -39.23 -22.62
N ARG A 339 63.83 -38.53 -23.19
CA ARG A 339 63.75 -37.09 -23.46
C ARG A 339 62.54 -36.75 -24.32
N ASN A 340 62.36 -37.48 -25.42
CA ASN A 340 61.29 -37.23 -26.39
C ASN A 340 59.90 -37.49 -25.77
N LEU A 341 59.78 -38.53 -24.93
CA LEU A 341 58.54 -38.79 -24.21
C LEU A 341 58.23 -37.72 -23.15
N SER A 342 59.23 -37.27 -22.41
CA SER A 342 59.09 -36.26 -21.36
C SER A 342 58.63 -34.91 -21.93
N GLU A 343 59.20 -34.51 -23.07
CA GLU A 343 58.80 -33.29 -23.78
C GLU A 343 57.36 -33.35 -24.30
N LEU A 344 56.96 -34.50 -24.86
CA LEU A 344 55.59 -34.73 -25.30
C LEU A 344 54.59 -34.62 -24.14
N VAL A 345 54.88 -35.28 -23.01
CA VAL A 345 54.05 -35.25 -21.80
C VAL A 345 53.92 -33.83 -21.26
N SER A 346 55.04 -33.10 -21.21
CA SER A 346 55.08 -31.71 -20.75
C SER A 346 54.16 -30.82 -21.57
N THR A 347 54.20 -30.99 -22.90
CA THR A 347 53.39 -30.20 -23.82
C THR A 347 51.88 -30.53 -23.72
N ILE A 348 51.52 -31.81 -23.54
CA ILE A 348 50.12 -32.24 -23.44
C ILE A 348 49.47 -31.77 -22.12
N PHE A 349 50.22 -31.76 -21.01
CA PHE A 349 49.66 -31.53 -19.67
C PHE A 349 50.00 -30.18 -19.03
N MET A 350 50.58 -29.25 -19.80
CA MET A 350 50.88 -27.90 -19.32
C MET A 350 49.64 -27.22 -18.71
N VAL A 351 49.83 -26.58 -17.56
CA VAL A 351 48.79 -25.88 -16.80
C VAL A 351 48.34 -24.64 -17.57
N ASN A 352 47.04 -24.48 -17.76
CA ASN A 352 46.44 -23.31 -18.41
C ASN A 352 45.61 -22.50 -17.40
N ALA A 353 45.83 -21.19 -17.31
CA ALA A 353 45.12 -20.29 -16.39
C ALA A 353 43.68 -19.95 -16.84
N PHE A 354 43.39 -20.04 -18.13
CA PHE A 354 42.12 -19.62 -18.72
C PHE A 354 41.16 -20.78 -19.03
N GLN A 355 41.65 -22.02 -19.00
CA GLN A 355 40.88 -23.23 -19.30
C GLN A 355 41.15 -24.33 -18.28
N GLY A 356 40.26 -25.32 -18.18
CA GLY A 356 40.49 -26.50 -17.33
C GLY A 356 41.70 -27.30 -17.82
N THR A 357 42.58 -27.72 -16.90
CA THR A 357 43.73 -28.58 -17.24
C THR A 357 43.31 -30.06 -17.17
N PRO A 358 43.58 -30.89 -18.21
CA PRO A 358 43.30 -32.32 -18.18
C PRO A 358 44.08 -33.02 -17.07
N ILE A 359 43.48 -34.04 -16.46
CA ILE A 359 44.11 -34.77 -15.37
C ILE A 359 45.09 -35.78 -15.98
N PHE A 360 46.40 -35.51 -15.88
CA PHE A 360 47.42 -36.51 -16.22
C PHE A 360 47.29 -37.71 -15.27
N ARG A 361 46.74 -38.82 -15.78
CA ARG A 361 46.38 -39.98 -14.96
C ARG A 361 47.42 -41.09 -14.99
N GLY A 362 48.17 -41.21 -16.07
CA GLY A 362 49.27 -42.16 -16.20
C GLY A 362 49.73 -42.34 -17.64
N PHE A 363 50.81 -43.10 -17.81
CA PHE A 363 51.37 -43.47 -19.11
C PHE A 363 51.75 -44.95 -19.12
N TYR A 364 51.56 -45.62 -20.26
CA TYR A 364 51.76 -47.07 -20.40
C TYR A 364 52.38 -47.42 -21.76
N PHE A 365 53.28 -48.39 -21.76
CA PHE A 365 53.97 -48.92 -22.93
C PHE A 365 53.32 -50.23 -23.36
N THR A 366 52.95 -50.34 -24.63
CA THR A 366 52.08 -51.40 -25.14
C THR A 366 52.46 -51.84 -26.55
N SER A 367 52.16 -53.10 -26.88
CA SER A 367 52.26 -53.62 -28.24
C SER A 367 51.05 -54.51 -28.56
N GLY A 368 50.36 -54.19 -29.67
CA GLY A 368 49.11 -54.84 -30.10
C GLY A 368 49.32 -56.00 -31.08
N THR A 369 50.30 -55.91 -31.98
CA THR A 369 50.62 -56.92 -33.00
C THR A 369 52.08 -56.80 -33.42
N GLN A 370 52.75 -57.92 -33.66
CA GLN A 370 54.03 -57.95 -34.38
C GLN A 370 53.77 -57.93 -35.89
N GLU A 371 53.52 -56.75 -36.46
CA GLU A 371 53.53 -56.57 -37.92
C GLU A 371 54.92 -56.08 -38.35
N GLY A 372 55.66 -56.92 -39.07
CA GLY A 372 56.81 -56.51 -39.89
C GLY A 372 58.17 -56.57 -39.19
N ARG A 373 59.15 -57.15 -39.89
CA ARG A 373 60.56 -57.20 -39.47
C ARG A 373 61.07 -55.79 -39.14
N PRO A 374 61.94 -55.61 -38.11
CA PRO A 374 62.69 -54.37 -37.96
C PRO A 374 63.49 -54.14 -39.25
N ILE A 375 63.17 -53.08 -39.99
CA ILE A 375 63.96 -52.72 -41.16
C ILE A 375 65.24 -52.10 -40.62
N ASP A 376 66.35 -52.85 -40.68
CA ASP A 376 67.67 -52.30 -40.43
C ASP A 376 68.05 -51.35 -41.58
N ARG A 377 67.59 -50.11 -41.46
CA ARG A 377 67.76 -49.06 -42.48
C ARG A 377 69.22 -48.66 -42.66
N VAL A 378 70.11 -48.98 -41.72
CA VAL A 378 71.54 -48.74 -41.87
C VAL A 378 72.11 -49.72 -42.91
N LEU A 379 71.79 -51.00 -42.81
CA LEU A 379 72.17 -52.01 -43.79
C LEU A 379 71.51 -51.77 -45.16
N GLN A 380 70.27 -51.29 -45.21
CA GLN A 380 69.58 -50.98 -46.48
C GLN A 380 70.16 -49.74 -47.19
N ARG A 381 70.52 -48.68 -46.44
CA ARG A 381 71.18 -47.49 -47.00
C ARG A 381 72.62 -47.78 -47.42
N MET A 382 73.36 -48.58 -46.66
CA MET A 382 74.70 -49.04 -47.05
C MET A 382 74.63 -49.99 -48.25
N GLY A 383 73.64 -50.88 -48.32
CA GLY A 383 73.43 -51.79 -49.45
C GLY A 383 73.04 -51.08 -50.75
N GLN A 384 72.21 -50.03 -50.69
CA GLN A 384 71.89 -49.19 -51.86
C GLN A 384 73.04 -48.27 -52.27
N ALA A 385 73.86 -47.79 -51.34
CA ALA A 385 75.06 -47.01 -51.66
C ALA A 385 76.22 -47.86 -52.21
N MET A 386 76.26 -49.16 -51.89
CA MET A 386 77.32 -50.11 -52.31
C MET A 386 76.89 -51.09 -53.42
N GLY A 387 75.65 -51.02 -53.91
CA GLY A 387 75.17 -51.82 -55.05
C GLY A 387 74.97 -53.33 -54.80
N ILE A 388 74.86 -53.78 -53.55
CA ILE A 388 74.77 -55.21 -53.21
C ILE A 388 73.30 -55.63 -53.06
N ARG A 389 72.85 -56.58 -53.90
CA ARG A 389 71.56 -57.28 -53.72
C ARG A 389 71.72 -58.41 -52.70
N THR A 390 71.07 -58.31 -51.55
CA THR A 390 71.00 -59.41 -50.59
C THR A 390 69.97 -60.45 -51.01
N HIS A 391 70.34 -61.73 -50.98
CA HIS A 391 69.51 -62.88 -51.32
C HIS A 391 68.42 -63.09 -50.27
N GLU A 392 67.16 -63.13 -50.71
CA GLU A 392 66.03 -63.62 -49.92
C GLU A 392 65.93 -65.15 -50.04
N ALA A 393 66.13 -65.88 -48.94
CA ALA A 393 65.59 -67.23 -48.78
C ALA A 393 65.51 -67.68 -47.31
N ALA A 394 64.40 -68.37 -47.00
CA ALA A 394 64.14 -69.25 -45.86
C ALA A 394 63.77 -68.62 -44.49
N ALA A 395 62.46 -68.51 -44.23
CA ALA A 395 61.72 -69.14 -43.12
C ALA A 395 60.37 -68.45 -42.92
N GLN A 396 59.34 -68.93 -43.60
CA GLN A 396 57.95 -68.73 -43.20
C GLN A 396 57.63 -69.71 -42.07
N GLN A 397 57.72 -69.25 -40.82
CA GLN A 397 57.01 -69.87 -39.71
C GLN A 397 55.99 -68.85 -39.19
N GLY A 398 54.73 -69.27 -39.12
CA GLY A 398 53.63 -68.45 -38.60
C GLY A 398 53.90 -68.06 -37.15
N VAL A 399 54.37 -66.83 -36.95
CA VAL A 399 54.49 -66.25 -35.61
C VAL A 399 53.10 -65.82 -35.18
N GLU A 400 52.57 -66.50 -34.17
CA GLU A 400 51.34 -66.14 -33.48
C GLU A 400 51.46 -64.69 -32.98
N SER A 401 50.50 -63.81 -33.32
CA SER A 401 50.54 -62.39 -32.91
C SER A 401 50.33 -62.26 -31.40
N LYS A 402 51.42 -62.09 -30.65
CA LYS A 402 51.38 -61.87 -29.19
C LYS A 402 51.19 -60.38 -28.88
N SER A 403 50.18 -60.04 -28.08
CA SER A 403 50.07 -58.72 -27.46
C SER A 403 50.87 -58.64 -26.15
N TYR A 404 51.47 -57.48 -25.89
CA TYR A 404 52.22 -57.15 -24.68
C TYR A 404 51.63 -55.92 -23.99
N PHE A 405 51.47 -56.05 -22.69
CA PHE A 405 51.20 -55.03 -21.67
C PHE A 405 49.92 -54.21 -21.84
N LEU A 406 48.88 -54.81 -22.43
CA LEU A 406 47.70 -54.06 -22.86
C LEU A 406 46.43 -54.37 -22.04
N HIS A 407 46.22 -55.64 -21.68
CA HIS A 407 45.00 -56.09 -21.00
C HIS A 407 44.76 -55.38 -19.67
N ASP A 408 45.72 -55.41 -18.75
CA ASP A 408 45.56 -54.88 -17.41
C ASP A 408 45.54 -53.36 -17.37
N VAL A 409 46.06 -52.67 -18.40
CA VAL A 409 45.90 -51.21 -18.54
C VAL A 409 44.42 -50.86 -18.65
N PHE A 410 43.65 -51.60 -19.45
CA PHE A 410 42.20 -51.39 -19.54
C PHE A 410 41.47 -51.87 -18.28
N MET A 411 41.68 -53.12 -17.88
CA MET A 411 40.89 -53.78 -16.83
C MET A 411 41.19 -53.29 -15.41
N ASN A 412 42.46 -53.03 -15.08
CA ASN A 412 42.88 -52.73 -13.72
C ASN A 412 43.14 -51.23 -13.48
N VAL A 413 43.23 -50.41 -14.54
CA VAL A 413 43.48 -48.96 -14.44
C VAL A 413 42.34 -48.14 -15.04
N VAL A 414 42.12 -48.24 -16.36
CA VAL A 414 41.24 -47.30 -17.07
C VAL A 414 39.79 -47.46 -16.64
N PHE A 415 39.25 -48.69 -16.60
CA PHE A 415 37.83 -48.92 -16.28
C PHE A 415 37.46 -48.68 -14.80
N PRO A 416 38.26 -49.08 -13.80
CA PRO A 416 38.00 -48.75 -12.40
C PRO A 416 37.90 -47.25 -12.11
N ASP A 417 38.58 -46.42 -12.91
CA ASP A 417 38.58 -44.96 -12.80
C ASP A 417 37.28 -44.27 -13.32
N GLY A 418 36.23 -45.05 -13.62
CA GLY A 418 34.99 -44.56 -14.23
C GLY A 418 34.28 -43.40 -13.48
N ASP A 419 34.53 -43.22 -12.18
CA ASP A 419 33.90 -42.16 -11.39
C ASP A 419 34.72 -40.88 -11.23
N ILE A 420 35.96 -40.83 -11.74
CA ILE A 420 36.89 -39.70 -11.57
C ILE A 420 36.43 -38.44 -12.33
N ALA A 421 35.67 -38.63 -13.42
CA ALA A 421 35.21 -37.53 -14.26
C ALA A 421 34.27 -36.56 -13.51
N ALA A 422 34.68 -35.29 -13.40
CA ALA A 422 33.97 -34.25 -12.65
C ALA A 422 33.50 -33.10 -13.56
N ARG A 423 32.40 -32.45 -13.17
CA ARG A 423 31.92 -31.21 -13.80
C ARG A 423 32.78 -30.03 -13.37
N SER A 424 32.94 -29.04 -14.25
CA SER A 424 33.75 -27.84 -13.97
C SER A 424 33.25 -27.07 -12.74
N ALA A 425 34.20 -26.49 -11.97
CA ALA A 425 33.93 -25.84 -10.68
C ALA A 425 33.00 -24.61 -10.76
N SER A 426 32.90 -23.96 -11.92
CA SER A 426 32.07 -22.77 -12.14
C SER A 426 30.57 -23.05 -12.06
N GLU A 427 30.12 -24.21 -12.53
CA GLU A 427 28.70 -24.59 -12.52
C GLU A 427 28.22 -25.00 -11.11
N ILE A 428 29.11 -25.57 -10.28
CA ILE A 428 28.80 -25.93 -8.89
C ILE A 428 28.60 -24.68 -8.02
N ARG A 429 29.44 -23.64 -8.21
CA ARG A 429 29.36 -22.38 -7.46
C ARG A 429 28.06 -21.63 -7.75
N ARG A 430 27.66 -21.57 -9.03
CA ARG A 430 26.40 -20.94 -9.47
C ARG A 430 25.17 -21.58 -8.80
N GLN A 431 25.12 -22.90 -8.70
CA GLN A 431 23.99 -23.60 -8.08
C GLN A 431 23.90 -23.39 -6.57
N ARG A 432 25.04 -23.28 -5.86
CA ARG A 432 25.06 -22.99 -4.42
C ARG A 432 24.59 -21.57 -4.12
N LEU A 433 25.05 -20.57 -4.88
CA LEU A 433 24.64 -19.17 -4.74
C LEU A 433 23.12 -18.99 -4.93
N VAL A 434 22.55 -19.60 -5.97
CA VAL A 434 21.10 -19.52 -6.23
C VAL A 434 20.27 -20.15 -5.09
N ARG A 435 20.70 -21.29 -4.55
CA ARG A 435 20.02 -21.93 -3.40
C ARG A 435 20.11 -21.10 -2.12
N GLY A 436 21.25 -20.46 -1.87
CA GLY A 436 21.44 -19.54 -0.75
C GLY A 436 20.49 -18.34 -0.84
N ALA A 437 20.40 -17.72 -2.02
CA ALA A 437 19.51 -16.58 -2.25
C ALA A 437 18.02 -16.92 -2.03
N ILE A 438 17.55 -18.07 -2.51
CA ILE A 438 16.16 -18.52 -2.31
C ILE A 438 15.86 -18.75 -0.83
N SER A 439 16.78 -19.38 -0.10
CA SER A 439 16.60 -19.68 1.33
C SER A 439 16.57 -18.40 2.16
N ALA A 440 17.44 -17.43 1.84
CA ALA A 440 17.46 -16.12 2.50
C ALA A 440 16.18 -15.31 2.24
N ALA A 441 15.67 -15.33 1.00
CA ALA A 441 14.42 -14.67 0.64
C ALA A 441 13.22 -15.29 1.39
N ALA A 442 13.16 -16.61 1.52
CA ALA A 442 12.12 -17.30 2.28
C ALA A 442 12.17 -16.97 3.78
N ALA A 443 13.38 -16.93 4.38
CA ALA A 443 13.55 -16.56 5.77
C ALA A 443 13.16 -15.09 6.05
N ALA A 444 13.57 -14.17 5.17
CA ALA A 444 13.20 -12.76 5.27
C ALA A 444 11.68 -12.56 5.20
N LEU A 445 11.01 -13.26 4.28
CA LEU A 445 9.55 -13.22 4.19
C LEU A 445 8.88 -13.74 5.46
N GLY A 446 9.39 -14.83 6.05
CA GLY A 446 8.89 -15.36 7.32
C GLY A 446 8.98 -14.34 8.46
N VAL A 447 10.09 -13.61 8.57
CA VAL A 447 10.28 -12.56 9.58
C VAL A 447 9.34 -11.37 9.34
N ILE A 448 9.19 -10.93 8.08
CA ILE A 448 8.31 -9.82 7.69
C ILE A 448 6.84 -10.12 8.04
N LEU A 449 6.40 -11.37 7.92
CA LEU A 449 5.04 -11.77 8.30
C LEU A 449 4.87 -11.98 9.81
N ALA A 450 5.90 -12.49 10.50
CA ALA A 450 5.81 -12.84 11.93
C ALA A 450 5.78 -11.61 12.84
N ILE A 451 6.62 -10.61 12.61
CA ILE A 451 6.77 -9.46 13.52
C ILE A 451 5.45 -8.69 13.67
N PRO A 452 4.78 -8.23 12.60
CA PRO A 452 3.55 -7.46 12.73
C PRO A 452 2.40 -8.30 13.32
N SER A 453 2.38 -9.61 13.06
CA SER A 453 1.38 -10.53 13.61
C SER A 453 1.49 -10.63 15.13
N VAL A 454 2.71 -10.75 15.67
CA VAL A 454 2.96 -10.80 17.12
C VAL A 454 2.59 -9.48 17.79
N VAL A 455 2.93 -8.35 17.17
CA VAL A 455 2.55 -7.01 17.66
C VAL A 455 1.02 -6.87 17.66
N SER A 456 0.35 -7.26 16.57
CA SER A 456 -1.11 -7.21 16.48
C SER A 456 -1.81 -8.05 17.53
N PHE A 457 -1.30 -9.26 17.80
CA PHE A 457 -1.81 -10.11 18.87
C PHE A 457 -1.70 -9.44 20.24
N GLY A 458 -0.54 -8.86 20.57
CA GLY A 458 -0.31 -8.20 21.85
C GLY A 458 -1.26 -7.01 22.06
N ASN A 459 -1.38 -6.15 21.06
CA ASN A 459 -2.22 -4.96 21.12
C ASN A 459 -3.71 -5.31 21.20
N ASN A 460 -4.16 -6.34 20.46
CA ASN A 460 -5.55 -6.79 20.55
C ASN A 460 -5.88 -7.42 21.90
N ARG A 461 -4.95 -8.18 22.48
CA ARG A 461 -5.14 -8.75 23.82
C ARG A 461 -5.28 -7.66 24.88
N GLU A 462 -4.47 -6.61 24.78
CA GLU A 462 -4.54 -5.49 25.71
C GLU A 462 -5.83 -4.68 25.51
N PHE A 463 -6.21 -4.43 24.26
CA PHE A 463 -7.48 -3.81 23.91
C PHE A 463 -8.69 -4.53 24.52
N LEU A 464 -8.71 -5.87 24.49
CA LEU A 464 -9.76 -6.67 25.12
C LEU A 464 -9.78 -6.50 26.65
N ARG A 465 -8.60 -6.48 27.28
CA ARG A 465 -8.45 -6.31 28.74
C ARG A 465 -8.98 -4.94 29.19
N GLU A 466 -8.59 -3.89 28.47
CA GLU A 466 -9.04 -2.53 28.75
C GLU A 466 -10.56 -2.40 28.56
N ALA A 467 -11.11 -2.93 27.46
CA ALA A 467 -12.55 -2.89 27.21
C ALA A 467 -13.35 -3.63 28.31
N GLU A 468 -12.81 -4.73 28.85
CA GLU A 468 -13.42 -5.44 29.99
C GLU A 468 -13.39 -4.60 31.26
N GLU A 469 -12.27 -3.95 31.57
CA GLU A 469 -12.13 -3.06 32.74
C GLU A 469 -13.07 -1.86 32.66
N GLU A 470 -13.16 -1.25 31.47
CA GLU A 470 -14.06 -0.15 31.18
C GLU A 470 -15.53 -0.57 31.33
N ALA A 471 -15.91 -1.74 30.81
CA ALA A 471 -17.26 -2.29 30.99
C ALA A 471 -17.59 -2.53 32.47
N ARG A 472 -16.64 -3.07 33.25
CA ARG A 472 -16.81 -3.26 34.70
C ARG A 472 -16.98 -1.93 35.42
N ALA A 473 -16.17 -0.92 35.10
CA ALA A 473 -16.29 0.43 35.65
C ALA A 473 -17.68 1.03 35.39
N VAL A 474 -18.18 0.96 34.15
CA VAL A 474 -19.53 1.43 33.80
C VAL A 474 -20.62 0.67 34.56
N SER A 475 -20.50 -0.66 34.65
CA SER A 475 -21.49 -1.48 35.37
C SER A 475 -21.56 -1.19 36.88
N ALA A 476 -20.45 -0.71 37.46
CA ALA A 476 -20.36 -0.37 38.87
C ALA A 476 -20.95 1.02 39.19
N VAL A 477 -21.25 1.86 38.19
CA VAL A 477 -21.86 3.19 38.40
C VAL A 477 -23.33 3.06 38.78
N GLN A 478 -23.69 3.54 39.97
CA GLN A 478 -25.07 3.58 40.45
C GLN A 478 -25.52 5.03 40.60
N TRP A 479 -26.49 5.45 39.79
CA TRP A 479 -26.93 6.85 39.77
C TRP A 479 -27.60 7.33 41.06
N GLY A 480 -28.21 6.42 41.83
CA GLY A 480 -28.88 6.74 43.11
C GLY A 480 -28.00 6.69 44.36
N ASP A 481 -26.71 6.34 44.25
CA ASP A 481 -25.81 6.32 45.41
C ASP A 481 -25.24 7.70 45.76
N THR A 482 -24.53 7.80 46.88
CA THR A 482 -23.93 9.05 47.40
C THR A 482 -22.64 9.47 46.71
N ARG A 483 -22.15 8.74 45.70
CA ARG A 483 -20.91 9.14 45.01
C ARG A 483 -21.14 10.44 44.23
N PRO A 484 -20.13 11.32 44.16
CA PRO A 484 -20.17 12.52 43.33
C PRO A 484 -20.53 12.21 41.87
N VAL A 485 -21.21 13.15 41.21
CA VAL A 485 -21.57 12.99 39.79
C VAL A 485 -20.32 13.03 38.92
N SER A 486 -19.33 13.83 39.30
CA SER A 486 -18.01 13.90 38.64
C SER A 486 -17.32 12.53 38.56
N ASP A 487 -17.31 11.76 39.65
CA ASP A 487 -16.74 10.41 39.69
C ASP A 487 -17.49 9.44 38.77
N LYS A 488 -18.82 9.52 38.73
CA LYS A 488 -19.66 8.69 37.86
C LYS A 488 -19.38 8.96 36.39
N LEU A 489 -19.29 10.22 35.99
CA LEU A 489 -18.98 10.62 34.61
C LEU A 489 -17.55 10.24 34.23
N THR A 490 -16.59 10.38 35.16
CA THR A 490 -15.21 9.95 34.98
C THR A 490 -15.12 8.44 34.71
N ALA A 491 -15.93 7.63 35.38
CA ALA A 491 -16.00 6.18 35.15
C ALA A 491 -16.62 5.80 33.79
N LEU A 492 -17.53 6.63 33.24
CA LEU A 492 -18.18 6.39 31.95
C LEU A 492 -17.32 6.80 30.75
N ARG A 493 -16.45 7.80 30.92
CA ARG A 493 -15.68 8.40 29.83
C ARG A 493 -14.78 7.42 29.06
N PRO A 494 -14.00 6.53 29.71
CA PRO A 494 -13.18 5.56 28.99
C PRO A 494 -13.98 4.66 28.03
N ALA A 495 -15.13 4.14 28.49
CA ALA A 495 -15.99 3.30 27.66
C ALA A 495 -16.57 4.06 26.45
N LEU A 496 -16.93 5.34 26.62
CA LEU A 496 -17.35 6.20 25.50
C LEU A 496 -16.23 6.35 24.47
N LEU A 497 -15.00 6.66 24.92
CA LEU A 497 -13.84 6.81 24.02
C LEU A 497 -13.53 5.51 23.29
N ARG A 498 -13.62 4.37 23.96
CA ARG A 498 -13.45 3.03 23.37
C ARG A 498 -14.48 2.73 22.30
N LEU A 499 -15.74 3.01 22.60
CA LEU A 499 -16.84 2.81 21.66
C LEU A 499 -16.67 3.68 20.40
N ARG A 500 -16.26 4.95 20.57
CA ARG A 500 -15.90 5.83 19.45
C ARG A 500 -14.69 5.31 18.66
N GLN A 501 -13.67 4.77 19.34
CA GLN A 501 -12.50 4.17 18.68
C GLN A 501 -12.92 2.97 17.81
N ILE A 502 -13.85 2.13 18.29
CA ILE A 502 -14.38 0.99 17.52
C ILE A 502 -15.23 1.47 16.33
N ASP A 503 -16.10 2.46 16.54
CA ASP A 503 -16.91 3.04 15.45
C ASP A 503 -16.00 3.65 14.37
N GLN A 504 -14.98 4.42 14.74
CA GLN A 504 -13.96 4.93 13.81
C GLN A 504 -13.23 3.80 13.08
N ALA A 505 -12.82 2.75 13.81
CA ALA A 505 -12.15 1.60 13.21
C ALA A 505 -13.02 0.82 12.21
N SER A 506 -14.35 0.93 12.32
CA SER A 506 -15.29 0.33 11.37
C SER A 506 -15.39 1.13 10.06
N GLU A 507 -15.10 2.43 10.09
CA GLU A 507 -15.10 3.31 8.90
C GLU A 507 -13.72 3.38 8.25
N ASP A 508 -12.67 3.59 9.05
CA ASP A 508 -11.30 3.87 8.58
C ASP A 508 -10.38 2.63 8.60
N GLY A 509 -10.82 1.54 9.21
CA GLY A 509 -10.03 0.34 9.45
C GLY A 509 -9.34 0.32 10.83
N PRO A 510 -8.76 -0.82 11.24
CA PRO A 510 -8.19 -0.98 12.57
C PRO A 510 -6.99 -0.05 12.81
N PRO A 511 -6.80 0.45 14.06
CA PRO A 511 -5.64 1.27 14.40
C PRO A 511 -4.30 0.61 14.08
N ASP A 512 -3.25 1.43 13.92
CA ASP A 512 -1.90 0.96 13.65
C ASP A 512 -1.44 -0.09 14.65
N GLY A 513 -0.89 -1.18 14.14
CA GLY A 513 -0.45 -2.30 14.98
C GLY A 513 -1.57 -3.11 15.61
N MET A 514 -2.85 -2.88 15.30
CA MET A 514 -3.98 -3.74 15.70
C MET A 514 -4.61 -4.49 14.51
N GLY A 515 -4.14 -4.23 13.29
CA GLY A 515 -4.62 -4.82 12.05
C GLY A 515 -4.28 -6.31 11.88
N TRP A 516 -3.87 -6.71 10.66
CA TRP A 516 -3.54 -8.11 10.37
C TRP A 516 -4.68 -9.09 10.63
N THR A 517 -5.94 -8.68 10.40
CA THR A 517 -7.17 -9.48 10.62
C THR A 517 -7.40 -9.93 12.07
N MET A 518 -6.64 -9.39 13.03
CA MET A 518 -6.77 -9.77 14.44
C MET A 518 -7.65 -8.81 15.23
N PHE A 519 -8.07 -7.69 14.63
CA PHE A 519 -8.83 -6.64 15.33
C PHE A 519 -10.12 -7.18 15.96
N GLN A 520 -10.24 -7.08 17.28
CA GLN A 520 -11.38 -7.61 18.04
C GLN A 520 -12.47 -6.58 18.37
N GLY A 521 -12.35 -5.34 17.87
CA GLY A 521 -13.29 -4.26 18.18
C GLY A 521 -14.74 -4.63 17.86
N GLU A 522 -15.01 -5.18 16.68
CA GLU A 522 -16.35 -5.59 16.25
C GLU A 522 -16.96 -6.69 17.13
N THR A 523 -16.14 -7.55 17.71
CA THR A 523 -16.59 -8.66 18.57
C THR A 523 -17.03 -8.15 19.95
N VAL A 524 -16.28 -7.19 20.51
CA VAL A 524 -16.59 -6.62 21.84
C VAL A 524 -17.67 -5.56 21.79
N TYR A 525 -17.82 -4.89 20.65
CA TYR A 525 -18.74 -3.76 20.47
C TYR A 525 -20.15 -4.00 21.02
N PRO A 526 -20.88 -5.09 20.68
CA PRO A 526 -22.26 -5.27 21.12
C PRO A 526 -22.37 -5.39 22.65
N ALA A 527 -21.41 -6.05 23.30
CA ALA A 527 -21.40 -6.23 24.75
C ALA A 527 -21.08 -4.91 25.48
N LEU A 528 -20.09 -4.16 25.00
CA LEU A 528 -19.73 -2.88 25.59
C LEU A 528 -20.85 -1.84 25.40
N VAL A 529 -21.46 -1.78 24.20
CA VAL A 529 -22.64 -0.94 23.95
C VAL A 529 -23.78 -1.31 24.88
N ALA A 530 -24.08 -2.61 25.07
CA ALA A 530 -25.18 -3.03 25.94
C ALA A 530 -24.99 -2.55 27.39
N VAL A 531 -23.80 -2.68 27.96
CA VAL A 531 -23.50 -2.20 29.32
C VAL A 531 -23.58 -0.68 29.42
N TYR A 532 -22.98 0.02 28.46
CA TYR A 532 -22.97 1.48 28.41
C TYR A 532 -24.37 2.09 28.24
N VAL A 533 -25.15 1.57 27.29
CA VAL A 533 -26.54 1.97 27.03
C VAL A 533 -27.43 1.69 28.23
N SER A 534 -27.29 0.52 28.87
CA SER A 534 -28.08 0.20 30.06
C SER A 534 -27.83 1.18 31.20
N ASN A 535 -26.56 1.57 31.41
CA ASN A 535 -26.23 2.56 32.44
C ASN A 535 -26.81 3.95 32.11
N LEU A 536 -26.66 4.41 30.87
CA LEU A 536 -27.25 5.69 30.44
C LEU A 536 -28.79 5.67 30.45
N GLN A 537 -29.43 4.55 30.14
CA GLN A 537 -30.89 4.45 30.25
C GLN A 537 -31.37 4.72 31.67
N LEU A 538 -30.67 4.21 32.69
CA LEU A 538 -30.99 4.42 34.09
C LEU A 538 -30.66 5.85 34.58
N GLY A 539 -29.50 6.39 34.21
CA GLY A 539 -29.04 7.70 34.72
C GLY A 539 -29.49 8.92 33.94
N PHE A 540 -29.66 8.77 32.63
CA PHE A 540 -29.98 9.86 31.70
C PHE A 540 -31.41 9.73 31.16
N VAL A 541 -31.71 8.64 30.46
CA VAL A 541 -32.87 8.60 29.57
C VAL A 541 -34.17 8.53 30.37
N LEU A 542 -34.26 7.63 31.35
CA LEU A 542 -35.46 7.48 32.18
C LEU A 542 -35.75 8.73 33.03
N PRO A 543 -34.78 9.33 33.75
CA PRO A 543 -35.02 10.57 34.49
C PRO A 543 -35.41 11.75 33.60
N CYS A 544 -34.74 11.94 32.45
CA CYS A 544 -35.10 12.99 31.49
C CYS A 544 -36.51 12.76 30.91
N LYS A 545 -36.86 11.52 30.59
CA LYS A 545 -38.21 11.16 30.15
C LYS A 545 -39.25 11.51 31.20
N GLN A 546 -39.04 11.13 32.47
CA GLN A 546 -39.96 11.45 33.57
C GLN A 546 -40.11 12.97 33.73
N ARG A 547 -38.99 13.71 33.69
CA ARG A 547 -38.99 15.18 33.78
C ARG A 547 -39.79 15.83 32.64
N LEU A 548 -39.66 15.33 31.41
CA LEU A 548 -40.46 15.77 30.27
C LEU A 548 -41.94 15.44 30.46
N GLU A 549 -42.27 14.22 30.90
CA GLU A 549 -43.65 13.84 31.17
C GLU A 549 -44.30 14.75 32.22
N ASP A 550 -43.58 15.13 33.27
CA ASP A 550 -44.08 16.04 34.30
C ASP A 550 -44.30 17.46 33.78
N ARG A 551 -43.44 17.96 32.87
CA ARG A 551 -43.68 19.24 32.18
C ARG A 551 -44.89 19.18 31.25
N LEU A 552 -44.99 18.10 30.49
CA LEU A 552 -46.03 17.90 29.49
C LEU A 552 -47.42 17.73 30.12
N LYS A 553 -47.53 17.09 31.29
CA LYS A 553 -48.78 17.03 32.08
C LYS A 553 -49.30 18.41 32.48
N LEU A 554 -48.41 19.40 32.62
CA LEU A 554 -48.74 20.77 33.02
C LEU A 554 -48.95 21.71 31.83
N ALA A 555 -48.80 21.21 30.59
CA ALA A 555 -48.98 21.99 29.38
C ALA A 555 -50.41 22.55 29.28
N LYS A 556 -50.52 23.83 28.91
CA LYS A 556 -51.81 24.55 28.80
C LYS A 556 -51.92 25.38 27.51
N GLY A 557 -50.93 25.28 26.61
CA GLY A 557 -50.81 26.10 25.41
C GLY A 557 -50.42 27.57 25.68
N LYS A 558 -50.07 27.91 26.92
CA LYS A 558 -49.69 29.28 27.29
C LYS A 558 -48.31 29.64 26.72
N HIS A 559 -47.35 28.72 26.88
CA HIS A 559 -45.99 28.84 26.38
C HIS A 559 -45.77 27.86 25.22
N TYR A 560 -46.52 28.07 24.12
CA TYR A 560 -46.61 27.13 23.01
C TYR A 560 -45.25 26.64 22.51
N LEU A 561 -44.29 27.53 22.24
CA LEU A 561 -42.97 27.15 21.74
C LEU A 561 -42.23 26.19 22.69
N ARG A 562 -42.21 26.50 23.99
CA ARG A 562 -41.53 25.68 25.01
C ARG A 562 -42.22 24.32 25.15
N GLU A 563 -43.54 24.33 25.32
CA GLU A 563 -44.35 23.11 25.49
C GLU A 563 -44.26 22.21 24.24
N ARG A 564 -44.22 22.79 23.04
CA ARG A 564 -43.99 22.08 21.78
C ARG A 564 -42.58 21.49 21.71
N ASN A 565 -41.55 22.24 22.12
CA ASN A 565 -40.18 21.74 22.12
C ASN A 565 -39.98 20.59 23.12
N ASP A 566 -40.60 20.68 24.31
CA ASP A 566 -40.64 19.59 25.28
C ASP A 566 -41.33 18.34 24.68
N LEU A 567 -42.45 18.52 23.96
CA LEU A 567 -43.13 17.42 23.26
C LEU A 567 -42.25 16.82 22.15
N LYS A 568 -41.60 17.67 21.36
CA LYS A 568 -40.68 17.25 20.29
C LYS A 568 -39.53 16.42 20.85
N LEU A 569 -38.88 16.87 21.93
CA LEU A 569 -37.84 16.11 22.62
C LEU A 569 -38.36 14.77 23.14
N TYR A 570 -39.53 14.77 23.77
CA TYR A 570 -40.14 13.54 24.30
C TYR A 570 -40.40 12.51 23.19
N LEU A 571 -40.94 12.94 22.05
CA LEU A 571 -41.20 12.07 20.90
C LEU A 571 -39.91 11.51 20.30
N MET A 572 -38.85 12.32 20.21
CA MET A 572 -37.53 11.91 19.69
C MET A 572 -36.86 10.78 20.49
N LEU A 573 -37.25 10.52 21.75
CA LEU A 573 -36.78 9.35 22.51
C LEU A 573 -37.31 8.02 21.97
N SER A 574 -38.40 8.06 21.18
CA SER A 574 -39.10 6.89 20.65
C SER A 574 -39.11 6.85 19.12
N ASP A 575 -39.14 8.01 18.47
CA ASP A 575 -39.24 8.15 17.02
C ASP A 575 -37.84 8.32 16.39
N VAL A 576 -37.27 7.20 15.95
CA VAL A 576 -35.94 7.15 15.32
C VAL A 576 -35.91 7.88 13.97
N GLU A 577 -37.03 7.88 13.24
CA GLU A 577 -37.10 8.51 11.92
C GLU A 577 -36.97 10.01 12.07
N HIS A 578 -37.70 10.61 13.00
CA HIS A 578 -37.71 12.05 13.23
C HIS A 578 -36.63 12.55 14.22
N LEU A 579 -35.83 11.66 14.80
CA LEU A 579 -34.69 12.04 15.65
C LEU A 579 -33.66 12.88 14.87
N ASP A 580 -33.49 14.13 15.30
CA ASP A 580 -32.41 15.04 14.88
C ASP A 580 -31.38 15.11 16.01
N VAL A 581 -30.24 14.45 15.82
CA VAL A 581 -29.20 14.28 16.85
C VAL A 581 -28.59 15.63 17.24
N GLU A 582 -28.31 16.50 16.27
CA GLU A 582 -27.70 17.81 16.51
C GLU A 582 -28.64 18.70 17.33
N TRP A 583 -29.91 18.79 16.90
CA TRP A 583 -30.92 19.60 17.59
C TRP A 583 -31.24 19.08 19.00
N ALA A 584 -31.25 17.75 19.18
CA ALA A 584 -31.61 17.12 20.44
C ALA A 584 -30.47 17.11 21.47
N THR A 585 -29.20 17.03 21.04
CA THR A 585 -28.04 16.85 21.95
C THR A 585 -27.94 17.98 22.97
N GLY A 586 -27.91 19.24 22.56
CA GLY A 586 -27.77 20.37 23.49
C GLY A 586 -28.96 20.51 24.46
N ARG A 587 -30.17 20.20 23.97
CA ARG A 587 -31.40 20.27 24.76
C ARG A 587 -31.50 19.14 25.78
N PHE A 588 -31.15 17.91 25.41
CA PHE A 588 -31.06 16.79 26.34
C PHE A 588 -29.92 16.97 27.34
N THR A 589 -28.80 17.57 26.93
CA THR A 589 -27.68 17.91 27.83
C THR A 589 -28.15 18.89 28.91
N THR A 590 -28.86 19.95 28.51
CA THR A 590 -29.43 20.92 29.45
C THR A 590 -30.47 20.28 30.39
N LEU A 591 -31.36 19.44 29.84
CA LEU A 591 -32.36 18.73 30.63
C LEU A 591 -31.72 17.75 31.62
N TRP A 592 -30.69 17.02 31.22
CA TRP A 592 -30.01 16.07 32.09
C TRP A 592 -29.19 16.78 33.18
N ALA A 593 -28.53 17.89 32.83
CA ALA A 593 -27.86 18.76 33.80
C ALA A 593 -28.85 19.29 34.85
N GLU A 594 -30.07 19.67 34.46
CA GLU A 594 -31.13 20.08 35.39
C GLU A 594 -31.53 18.94 36.35
N VAL A 595 -31.67 17.72 35.84
CA VAL A 595 -32.00 16.54 36.66
C VAL A 595 -30.90 16.24 37.69
N LEU A 596 -29.63 16.36 37.30
CA LEU A 596 -28.49 16.06 38.16
C LEU A 596 -28.09 17.22 39.08
N ARG A 597 -28.60 18.43 38.85
CA ARG A 597 -28.16 19.67 39.55
C ARG A 597 -28.22 19.57 41.06
N SER A 598 -29.25 18.93 41.62
CA SER A 598 -29.43 18.81 43.07
C SER A 598 -28.43 17.86 43.74
N THR A 599 -27.80 16.98 42.96
CA THR A 599 -26.88 15.93 43.45
C THR A 599 -25.46 16.11 42.92
N SER A 600 -25.21 17.14 42.09
CA SER A 600 -23.93 17.39 41.43
C SER A 600 -23.02 18.24 42.30
N ASP A 601 -21.74 17.85 42.33
CA ASP A 601 -20.61 18.58 42.90
C ASP A 601 -19.95 19.55 41.91
N LEU A 602 -20.31 19.47 40.62
CA LEU A 602 -19.79 20.30 39.54
C LEU A 602 -20.62 21.58 39.32
N THR A 603 -19.99 22.62 38.76
CA THR A 603 -20.73 23.79 38.25
C THR A 603 -21.60 23.40 37.05
N GLU A 604 -22.63 24.21 36.75
CA GLU A 604 -23.56 23.91 35.66
C GLU A 604 -22.83 23.81 34.29
N THR A 605 -21.81 24.63 34.07
CA THR A 605 -21.01 24.61 32.84
C THR A 605 -20.18 23.33 32.73
N GLU A 606 -19.40 23.00 33.76
CA GLU A 606 -18.57 21.79 33.79
C GLU A 606 -19.41 20.51 33.66
N LEU A 607 -20.60 20.50 34.27
CA LEU A 607 -21.52 19.39 34.15
C LEU A 607 -21.98 19.23 32.69
N LYS A 608 -22.45 20.29 32.04
CA LYS A 608 -22.88 20.22 30.63
C LYS A 608 -21.75 19.77 29.69
N ASP A 609 -20.54 20.28 29.90
CA ASP A 609 -19.36 19.92 29.11
C ASP A 609 -19.05 18.42 29.19
N GLN A 610 -19.22 17.80 30.36
CA GLN A 610 -19.03 16.36 30.52
C GLN A 610 -20.21 15.55 29.95
N LEU A 611 -21.45 16.03 30.08
CA LEU A 611 -22.64 15.29 29.64
C LEU A 611 -22.81 15.27 28.11
N VAL A 612 -22.40 16.34 27.41
CA VAL A 612 -22.72 16.54 25.97
C VAL A 612 -22.24 15.39 25.09
N GLU A 613 -21.06 14.85 25.37
CA GLU A 613 -20.49 13.76 24.58
C GLU A 613 -21.25 12.44 24.77
N HIS A 614 -21.69 12.16 26.00
CA HIS A 614 -22.47 10.98 26.34
C HIS A 614 -23.87 11.06 25.72
N VAL A 615 -24.53 12.21 25.81
CA VAL A 615 -25.85 12.46 25.22
C VAL A 615 -25.79 12.30 23.70
N GLY A 616 -24.85 12.99 23.04
CA GLY A 616 -24.72 12.94 21.59
C GLY A 616 -24.46 11.54 21.07
N TYR A 617 -23.60 10.78 21.77
CA TYR A 617 -23.31 9.40 21.40
C TYR A 617 -24.51 8.46 21.62
N TYR A 618 -25.25 8.61 22.72
CA TYR A 618 -26.46 7.81 22.94
C TYR A 618 -27.53 8.06 21.85
N LEU A 619 -27.73 9.32 21.48
CA LEU A 619 -28.69 9.69 20.43
C LEU A 619 -28.24 9.20 19.04
N SER A 620 -26.93 9.19 18.76
CA SER A 620 -26.43 8.61 17.50
C SER A 620 -26.67 7.10 17.45
N LEU A 621 -26.53 6.37 18.56
CA LEU A 621 -26.85 4.94 18.64
C LEU A 621 -28.34 4.66 18.39
N ILE A 622 -29.24 5.50 18.92
CA ILE A 622 -30.68 5.41 18.59
C ILE A 622 -30.88 5.63 17.10
N LYS A 623 -30.25 6.68 16.51
CA LYS A 623 -30.40 6.99 15.09
C LYS A 623 -29.94 5.85 14.19
N GLN A 624 -28.86 5.18 14.57
CA GLN A 624 -28.30 4.01 13.89
C GLN A 624 -29.09 2.72 14.15
N ARG A 625 -30.19 2.76 14.92
CA ARG A 625 -30.99 1.59 15.32
C ARG A 625 -30.20 0.52 16.09
N LYS A 626 -29.10 0.93 16.76
CA LYS A 626 -28.29 0.07 17.63
C LYS A 626 -28.85 -0.04 19.05
N VAL A 627 -29.78 0.85 19.41
CA VAL A 627 -30.47 0.88 20.71
C VAL A 627 -31.97 0.82 20.50
N THR A 628 -32.65 0.04 21.34
CA THR A 628 -34.13 0.01 21.34
C THR A 628 -34.67 1.31 21.95
N PRO A 629 -35.47 2.09 21.21
CA PRO A 629 -36.06 3.33 21.73
C PRO A 629 -36.99 3.06 22.91
N ILE A 630 -37.10 4.01 23.84
CA ILE A 630 -37.97 3.86 25.00
C ILE A 630 -39.43 4.12 24.57
N PRO A 631 -40.40 3.28 24.98
CA PRO A 631 -41.80 3.49 24.61
C PRO A 631 -42.36 4.78 25.21
N ARG A 632 -43.17 5.50 24.42
CA ARG A 632 -43.87 6.73 24.84
C ARG A 632 -45.26 6.43 25.39
N LYS A 633 -45.80 7.34 26.20
CA LYS A 633 -47.18 7.28 26.69
C LYS A 633 -48.11 7.93 25.66
N GLU A 634 -48.78 7.11 24.85
CA GLU A 634 -49.61 7.61 23.74
C GLU A 634 -50.76 8.52 24.21
N GLU A 635 -51.36 8.23 25.37
CA GLU A 635 -52.41 9.08 25.97
C GLU A 635 -51.90 10.50 26.31
N LEU A 636 -50.68 10.59 26.86
CA LEU A 636 -50.06 11.89 27.17
C LEU A 636 -49.75 12.67 25.89
N VAL A 637 -49.21 11.99 24.88
CA VAL A 637 -48.91 12.61 23.58
C VAL A 637 -50.18 13.17 22.96
N ALA A 638 -51.25 12.36 22.88
CA ALA A 638 -52.53 12.79 22.32
C ALA A 638 -53.12 13.99 23.09
N SER A 639 -53.09 13.96 24.43
CA SER A 639 -53.57 15.04 25.28
C SER A 639 -52.80 16.35 25.06
N VAL A 640 -51.47 16.28 24.97
CA VAL A 640 -50.64 17.48 24.75
C VAL A 640 -50.80 17.99 23.32
N GLN A 641 -50.83 17.09 22.32
CA GLN A 641 -51.10 17.48 20.93
C GLN A 641 -52.42 18.22 20.80
N ALA A 642 -53.50 17.72 21.42
CA ALA A 642 -54.79 18.41 21.44
C ALA A 642 -54.72 19.78 22.13
N THR A 643 -54.00 19.87 23.27
CA THR A 643 -53.80 21.13 23.99
C THR A 643 -53.06 22.17 23.13
N LEU A 644 -52.01 21.72 22.44
CA LEU A 644 -51.21 22.57 21.56
C LEU A 644 -51.98 22.94 20.28
N GLN A 645 -52.77 22.04 19.70
CA GLN A 645 -53.66 22.33 18.57
C GLN A 645 -54.73 23.37 18.91
N GLY A 646 -55.21 23.40 20.16
CA GLY A 646 -56.16 24.39 20.66
C GLY A 646 -55.61 25.83 20.70
N VAL A 647 -54.29 26.02 20.58
CA VAL A 647 -53.69 27.35 20.48
C VAL A 647 -54.00 27.97 19.10
N PRO A 648 -54.46 29.24 19.03
CA PRO A 648 -54.77 29.88 17.76
C PRO A 648 -53.63 29.78 16.73
N VAL A 649 -53.96 29.37 15.50
CA VAL A 649 -53.00 29.08 14.41
C VAL A 649 -51.97 30.21 14.22
N ARG A 650 -52.43 31.47 14.10
CA ARG A 650 -51.52 32.62 13.93
C ARG A 650 -50.56 32.79 15.11
N LYS A 651 -51.00 32.55 16.35
CA LYS A 651 -50.12 32.60 17.52
C LYS A 651 -49.08 31.47 17.47
N ARG A 652 -49.48 30.25 17.11
CA ARG A 652 -48.57 29.11 16.96
C ARG A 652 -47.47 29.40 15.94
N TYR A 653 -47.84 29.96 14.80
CA TYR A 653 -46.89 30.28 13.73
C TYR A 653 -45.97 31.42 14.15
N TYR A 654 -46.51 32.44 14.84
CA TYR A 654 -45.70 33.51 15.41
C TYR A 654 -44.67 32.97 16.40
N ASP A 655 -45.09 32.11 17.31
CA ASP A 655 -44.20 31.49 18.29
C ASP A 655 -43.13 30.62 17.61
N LEU A 656 -43.48 29.90 16.53
CA LEU A 656 -42.57 29.00 15.82
C LEU A 656 -41.58 29.71 14.91
N PHE A 657 -41.96 30.80 14.26
CA PHE A 657 -41.14 31.46 13.22
C PHE A 657 -40.51 32.77 13.67
N VAL A 658 -41.12 33.46 14.63
CA VAL A 658 -40.64 34.74 15.16
C VAL A 658 -40.05 34.54 16.55
N ASN A 659 -40.79 33.97 17.50
CA ASN A 659 -40.27 33.87 18.88
C ASN A 659 -39.21 32.77 19.04
N SER A 660 -39.13 31.80 18.13
CA SER A 660 -38.13 30.74 18.18
C SER A 660 -36.70 31.26 18.10
N ILE A 661 -36.46 32.37 17.41
CA ILE A 661 -35.11 32.92 17.23
C ILE A 661 -34.64 33.75 18.43
N ILE A 662 -35.53 34.07 19.38
CA ILE A 662 -35.19 34.75 20.63
C ILE A 662 -34.23 33.88 21.48
N GLU A 663 -34.47 32.57 21.48
CA GLU A 663 -33.71 31.60 22.29
C GLU A 663 -32.57 30.94 21.49
N GLU A 664 -32.33 31.33 20.22
CA GLU A 664 -31.26 30.76 19.41
C GLU A 664 -29.86 31.19 19.88
N LYS A 665 -29.00 30.20 20.15
CA LYS A 665 -27.63 30.37 20.64
C LYS A 665 -26.59 29.85 19.67
N TYR A 666 -25.37 30.40 19.73
CA TYR A 666 -24.20 29.84 19.08
C TYR A 666 -23.82 28.50 19.70
N ASP A 667 -23.85 28.42 21.03
CA ASP A 667 -23.70 27.21 21.80
C ASP A 667 -24.94 26.98 22.67
N GLU A 668 -25.70 25.91 22.37
CA GLU A 668 -26.91 25.53 23.09
C GLU A 668 -26.65 25.16 24.56
N THR A 669 -25.41 24.75 24.90
CA THR A 669 -25.02 24.39 26.27
C THR A 669 -24.59 25.61 27.10
N GLY A 670 -24.13 26.67 26.42
CA GLY A 670 -23.71 27.94 27.01
C GLY A 670 -24.85 28.75 27.64
N ASP A 671 -24.46 29.82 28.33
CA ASP A 671 -25.38 30.70 29.05
C ASP A 671 -26.33 31.48 28.13
N ASN A 672 -27.32 32.18 28.71
CA ASN A 672 -28.25 33.03 27.97
C ASN A 672 -27.68 34.44 27.71
N SER A 673 -26.36 34.61 27.77
CA SER A 673 -25.72 35.92 27.60
C SER A 673 -25.95 36.47 26.20
N ARG A 674 -25.82 37.79 26.09
CA ARG A 674 -25.88 38.51 24.83
C ARG A 674 -24.86 37.98 23.81
N ALA A 675 -23.68 37.55 24.26
CA ALA A 675 -22.62 37.04 23.39
C ALA A 675 -22.96 35.66 22.81
N ASN A 676 -23.69 34.83 23.56
CA ASN A 676 -24.07 33.50 23.10
C ASN A 676 -25.35 33.53 22.24
N ARG A 677 -26.21 34.54 22.36
CA ARG A 677 -27.40 34.68 21.49
C ARG A 677 -26.99 35.05 20.07
N LYS A 678 -27.54 34.34 19.07
CA LYS A 678 -27.36 34.69 17.65
C LYS A 678 -28.04 36.02 17.29
N TYR A 679 -29.17 36.29 17.93
CA TYR A 679 -29.98 37.48 17.72
C TYR A 679 -30.19 38.20 19.07
N PRO A 680 -29.16 38.89 19.59
CA PRO A 680 -29.26 39.57 20.87
C PRO A 680 -30.25 40.75 20.80
N PRO A 681 -30.96 41.06 21.90
CA PRO A 681 -31.74 42.28 21.98
C PRO A 681 -30.85 43.53 21.90
N LEU A 682 -31.45 44.66 21.53
CA LEU A 682 -30.81 45.96 21.46
C LEU A 682 -31.30 46.85 22.61
N THR A 683 -30.37 47.47 23.33
CA THR A 683 -30.65 48.39 24.44
C THR A 683 -29.86 49.69 24.29
N LEU A 684 -30.31 50.76 24.96
CA LEU A 684 -29.55 52.02 24.99
C LEU A 684 -28.21 51.84 25.73
N GLY A 685 -28.18 51.05 26.80
CA GLY A 685 -26.97 50.77 27.56
C GLY A 685 -25.89 50.09 26.72
N ASP A 686 -26.25 49.08 25.94
CA ASP A 686 -25.33 48.41 25.00
C ASP A 686 -24.89 49.35 23.87
N MET A 687 -25.79 50.24 23.42
CA MET A 687 -25.48 51.17 22.35
C MET A 687 -24.39 52.17 22.73
N PHE A 688 -24.28 52.55 24.01
CA PHE A 688 -23.28 53.53 24.49
C PHE A 688 -22.35 52.93 25.56
N SER A 689 -22.05 51.63 25.49
CA SER A 689 -21.12 50.98 26.42
C SER A 689 -19.71 51.59 26.39
N ASP A 690 -19.32 52.16 25.24
CA ASP A 690 -18.07 52.88 25.01
C ASP A 690 -18.13 54.36 25.44
N ARG A 691 -19.32 54.90 25.73
CA ARG A 691 -19.57 56.31 26.05
C ARG A 691 -20.51 56.47 27.26
N LEU A 692 -20.05 56.04 28.43
CA LEU A 692 -20.83 56.12 29.68
C LEU A 692 -21.20 57.57 30.08
N ASP A 693 -20.47 58.56 29.58
CA ASP A 693 -20.77 59.99 29.67
C ASP A 693 -22.11 60.34 29.02
N VAL A 694 -22.43 59.74 27.86
CA VAL A 694 -23.73 59.94 27.18
C VAL A 694 -24.89 59.38 28.01
N LEU A 695 -24.70 58.24 28.69
CA LEU A 695 -25.73 57.63 29.53
C LEU A 695 -26.06 58.46 30.79
N LYS A 696 -25.24 59.45 31.14
CA LYS A 696 -25.56 60.45 32.19
C LYS A 696 -26.51 61.54 31.68
N VAL A 697 -26.61 61.72 30.37
CA VAL A 697 -27.37 62.78 29.70
C VAL A 697 -28.64 62.24 29.04
N ILE A 698 -28.51 61.15 28.29
CA ILE A 698 -29.60 60.41 27.67
C ILE A 698 -29.88 59.16 28.50
N GLY A 699 -31.11 58.99 28.95
CA GLY A 699 -31.56 57.85 29.74
C GLY A 699 -32.77 57.17 29.13
N SER A 700 -33.21 56.13 29.84
CA SER A 700 -34.43 55.36 29.56
C SER A 700 -35.41 55.58 30.71
N LYS A 701 -36.69 55.85 30.41
CA LYS A 701 -37.74 56.00 31.43
C LYS A 701 -37.89 54.70 32.22
N GLN A 702 -37.94 53.56 31.51
CA GLN A 702 -38.01 52.24 32.10
C GLN A 702 -36.80 51.94 32.99
N TYR A 703 -35.58 52.30 32.55
CA TYR A 703 -34.39 52.09 33.38
C TYR A 703 -34.39 52.95 34.65
N ALA A 704 -34.95 54.15 34.60
CA ALA A 704 -35.08 55.00 35.78
C ALA A 704 -35.95 54.35 36.87
N GLU A 705 -37.09 53.78 36.46
CA GLU A 705 -38.11 53.18 37.33
C GLU A 705 -37.79 51.73 37.75
N GLU A 706 -37.50 50.86 36.78
CA GLU A 706 -37.37 49.40 36.98
C GLU A 706 -35.91 48.95 37.12
N LYS A 707 -34.92 49.82 36.87
CA LYS A 707 -33.50 49.44 36.70
C LYS A 707 -33.29 48.39 35.60
N ARG A 708 -34.21 48.32 34.65
CA ARG A 708 -34.17 47.45 33.47
C ARG A 708 -34.28 48.30 32.21
N TRP A 709 -33.39 48.07 31.24
CA TRP A 709 -33.43 48.79 29.98
C TRP A 709 -34.65 48.38 29.16
N LYS A 710 -35.27 49.34 28.46
CA LYS A 710 -36.18 49.01 27.38
C LYS A 710 -35.38 48.35 26.26
N GLU A 711 -35.82 47.17 25.85
CA GLU A 711 -35.13 46.36 24.85
C GLU A 711 -35.97 46.26 23.58
N VAL A 712 -35.31 46.30 22.42
CA VAL A 712 -35.86 45.78 21.18
C VAL A 712 -35.43 44.31 21.09
N GLU A 713 -36.39 43.38 21.13
CA GLU A 713 -36.06 41.96 21.11
C GLU A 713 -35.38 41.55 19.80
N GLY A 714 -34.54 40.51 19.86
CA GLY A 714 -33.73 40.00 18.75
C GLY A 714 -34.44 39.89 17.40
N PRO A 715 -35.66 39.31 17.31
CA PRO A 715 -36.40 39.20 16.06
C PRO A 715 -36.69 40.53 15.38
N TYR A 716 -36.79 41.62 16.15
CA TYR A 716 -37.13 42.95 15.66
C TYR A 716 -35.89 43.84 15.45
N THR A 717 -34.72 43.23 15.35
CA THR A 717 -33.49 43.88 14.86
C THR A 717 -33.31 43.59 13.38
N GLU A 718 -32.45 44.32 12.68
CA GLU A 718 -32.12 44.07 11.26
C GLU A 718 -31.73 42.61 11.03
N LYS A 719 -30.80 42.09 11.84
CA LYS A 719 -30.32 40.71 11.72
C LYS A 719 -31.42 39.70 11.99
N GLY A 720 -32.25 39.95 13.01
CA GLY A 720 -33.40 39.10 13.33
C GLY A 720 -34.45 39.13 12.22
N HIS A 721 -34.71 40.29 11.64
CA HIS A 721 -35.67 40.47 10.57
C HIS A 721 -35.37 39.59 9.36
N PHE A 722 -34.13 39.62 8.88
CA PHE A 722 -33.71 38.77 7.78
C PHE A 722 -33.85 37.28 8.11
N LYS A 723 -33.61 36.88 9.36
CA LYS A 723 -33.85 35.50 9.80
C LYS A 723 -35.34 35.14 9.85
N VAL A 724 -36.20 36.03 10.34
CA VAL A 724 -37.65 35.82 10.34
C VAL A 724 -38.18 35.66 8.92
N LEU A 725 -37.68 36.47 7.97
CA LEU A 725 -38.04 36.33 6.55
C LEU A 725 -37.58 34.98 5.97
N GLU A 726 -36.38 34.50 6.31
CA GLU A 726 -35.90 33.16 5.95
C GLU A 726 -36.80 32.06 6.56
N ASN A 727 -37.23 32.23 7.81
CA ASN A 727 -38.17 31.31 8.45
C ASN A 727 -39.52 31.32 7.74
N PHE A 728 -40.06 32.48 7.37
CA PHE A 728 -41.30 32.62 6.59
C PHE A 728 -41.21 31.95 5.22
N ALA A 729 -40.07 32.11 4.52
CA ALA A 729 -39.79 31.46 3.24
C ALA A 729 -39.88 29.92 3.33
N THR A 730 -39.45 29.34 4.45
CA THR A 730 -39.38 27.89 4.67
C THR A 730 -40.55 27.34 5.49
N SER A 731 -41.45 28.22 5.96
CA SER A 731 -42.47 27.92 6.98
C SER A 731 -43.41 26.79 6.63
N ALA A 732 -44.00 26.77 5.43
CA ALA A 732 -45.01 25.77 5.12
C ALA A 732 -44.40 24.36 4.93
N GLY A 733 -43.20 24.27 4.36
CA GLY A 733 -42.47 23.00 4.28
C GLY A 733 -42.11 22.48 5.68
N LEU A 734 -41.67 23.38 6.56
CA LEU A 734 -41.38 23.05 7.95
C LEU A 734 -42.64 22.60 8.72
N LEU A 735 -43.78 23.29 8.59
CA LEU A 735 -45.04 22.90 9.22
C LEU A 735 -45.48 21.49 8.82
N LYS A 736 -45.41 21.17 7.53
CA LYS A 736 -45.80 19.86 7.02
C LYS A 736 -44.86 18.75 7.47
N SER A 737 -43.55 19.02 7.45
CA SER A 737 -42.53 18.06 7.90
C SER A 737 -42.50 17.85 9.42
N GLU A 738 -43.05 18.77 10.21
CA GLU A 738 -43.15 18.66 11.68
C GLU A 738 -44.57 18.33 12.18
N THR A 739 -45.44 17.83 11.30
CA THR A 739 -46.80 17.33 11.64
C THR A 739 -46.77 16.19 12.65
N TRP A 740 -45.69 15.41 12.69
CA TRP A 740 -45.47 14.35 13.67
C TRP A 740 -45.37 14.88 15.12
N VAL A 741 -45.02 16.17 15.32
CA VAL A 741 -44.97 16.79 16.65
C VAL A 741 -46.34 17.30 17.07
N VAL A 742 -46.91 18.20 16.26
CA VAL A 742 -48.26 18.75 16.44
C VAL A 742 -48.95 18.66 15.08
N PRO A 743 -49.94 17.75 14.90
CA PRO A 743 -50.64 17.62 13.64
C PRO A 743 -51.41 18.90 13.29
N LEU A 744 -51.58 19.17 12.00
CA LEU A 744 -52.41 20.27 11.52
C LEU A 744 -53.88 19.95 11.71
N ALA A 745 -54.71 20.97 11.99
CA ALA A 745 -56.16 20.79 12.01
C ALA A 745 -56.70 20.49 10.58
N PRO A 746 -57.88 19.84 10.45
CA PRO A 746 -58.39 19.37 9.15
C PRO A 746 -58.51 20.43 8.04
N ASP A 747 -58.73 21.70 8.40
CA ASP A 747 -58.86 22.85 7.49
C ASP A 747 -57.61 23.75 7.45
N GLU A 748 -56.64 23.51 8.35
CA GLU A 748 -55.46 24.34 8.50
C GLU A 748 -54.52 24.23 7.29
N ASP A 749 -54.36 23.03 6.72
CA ASP A 749 -53.44 22.78 5.59
C ASP A 749 -53.79 23.63 4.35
N ALA A 750 -55.08 23.73 4.03
CA ALA A 750 -55.56 24.57 2.92
C ALA A 750 -55.46 26.08 3.22
N ALA A 751 -55.40 26.46 4.50
CA ALA A 751 -55.37 27.85 4.96
C ALA A 751 -53.96 28.37 5.32
N ILE A 752 -52.91 27.55 5.22
CA ILE A 752 -51.53 27.93 5.60
C ILE A 752 -51.11 29.25 4.95
N ALA A 753 -51.30 29.40 3.64
CA ALA A 753 -50.90 30.61 2.92
C ALA A 753 -51.57 31.89 3.48
N ARG A 754 -52.88 31.82 3.74
CA ARG A 754 -53.65 32.93 4.34
C ARG A 754 -53.17 33.25 5.75
N HIS A 755 -52.85 32.23 6.55
CA HIS A 755 -52.31 32.43 7.90
C HIS A 755 -50.91 33.04 7.89
N LEU A 756 -50.05 32.66 6.94
CA LEU A 756 -48.72 33.25 6.78
C LEU A 756 -48.78 34.72 6.31
N GLU A 757 -49.73 35.09 5.43
CA GLU A 757 -49.96 36.49 5.05
C GLU A 757 -50.41 37.35 6.24
N GLY A 758 -51.33 36.82 7.05
CA GLY A 758 -51.75 37.47 8.30
C GLY A 758 -50.61 37.61 9.30
N LEU A 759 -49.76 36.57 9.40
CA LEU A 759 -48.60 36.55 10.29
C LEU A 759 -47.57 37.63 9.93
N ALA A 760 -47.30 37.84 8.64
CA ALA A 760 -46.40 38.89 8.19
C ALA A 760 -46.91 40.29 8.58
N ALA A 761 -48.23 40.50 8.56
CA ALA A 761 -48.85 41.76 9.02
C ALA A 761 -48.71 41.93 10.54
N ASP A 762 -48.96 40.87 11.31
CA ASP A 762 -48.81 40.85 12.77
C ASP A 762 -47.34 41.11 13.18
N TYR A 763 -46.39 40.58 12.39
CA TYR A 763 -44.96 40.81 12.57
C TYR A 763 -44.55 42.26 12.31
N ASP A 764 -44.94 42.85 11.17
CA ASP A 764 -44.69 44.27 10.87
C ASP A 764 -45.26 45.18 11.96
N ALA A 765 -46.50 44.94 12.39
CA ALA A 765 -47.15 45.74 13.44
C ALA A 765 -46.38 45.67 14.78
N ARG A 766 -45.91 44.49 15.18
CA ARG A 766 -45.07 44.31 16.37
C ARG A 766 -43.68 44.94 16.21
N TYR A 767 -43.08 44.83 15.04
CA TYR A 767 -41.79 45.45 14.73
C TYR A 767 -41.86 46.96 14.89
N ILE A 768 -42.92 47.57 14.35
CA ILE A 768 -43.21 48.99 14.49
C ILE A 768 -43.41 49.37 15.96
N ALA A 769 -44.20 48.59 16.71
CA ALA A 769 -44.43 48.85 18.13
C ALA A 769 -43.14 48.80 18.96
N GLN A 770 -42.27 47.81 18.73
CA GLN A 770 -41.00 47.66 19.46
C GLN A 770 -40.10 48.90 19.29
N TRP A 771 -39.90 49.36 18.06
CA TRP A 771 -39.07 50.53 17.78
C TRP A 771 -39.70 51.84 18.21
N ASN A 772 -41.03 51.98 18.09
CA ASN A 772 -41.76 53.13 18.63
C ASN A 772 -41.60 53.22 20.14
N ASP A 773 -41.87 52.12 20.86
CA ASP A 773 -41.79 52.09 22.31
C ASP A 773 -40.36 52.35 22.79
N TRP A 774 -39.36 51.79 22.09
CA TRP A 774 -37.95 52.01 22.42
C TRP A 774 -37.56 53.47 22.25
N MET A 775 -37.92 54.11 21.12
CA MET A 775 -37.67 55.55 20.90
C MET A 775 -38.44 56.43 21.88
N ALA A 776 -39.70 56.08 22.20
CA ALA A 776 -40.54 56.83 23.14
C ALA A 776 -40.06 56.69 24.60
N ASP A 777 -39.36 55.61 24.93
CA ASP A 777 -38.73 55.40 26.24
C ASP A 777 -37.49 56.26 26.46
N LEU A 778 -36.81 56.68 25.38
CA LEU A 778 -35.66 57.57 25.46
C LEU A 778 -36.04 58.92 26.08
N THR A 779 -35.18 59.42 26.97
CA THR A 779 -35.36 60.72 27.58
C THR A 779 -34.02 61.41 27.80
N VAL A 780 -34.04 62.73 27.89
CA VAL A 780 -32.84 63.55 28.08
C VAL A 780 -33.00 64.34 29.37
N ARG A 781 -31.91 64.54 30.10
CA ARG A 781 -31.92 65.35 31.32
C ARG A 781 -32.24 66.81 31.00
N THR A 782 -33.10 67.43 31.80
CA THR A 782 -33.35 68.87 31.74
C THR A 782 -32.35 69.57 32.67
N PRO A 783 -31.57 70.55 32.20
CA PRO A 783 -30.57 71.22 33.02
C PRO A 783 -31.20 72.08 34.12
N ALA A 784 -30.71 71.94 35.35
CA ALA A 784 -31.18 72.78 36.46
C ALA A 784 -30.63 74.22 36.39
N ASN A 785 -29.40 74.38 35.90
CA ASN A 785 -28.63 75.63 35.87
C ASN A 785 -27.77 75.72 34.58
N LEU A 786 -27.13 76.87 34.34
CA LEU A 786 -26.33 77.10 33.13
C LEU A 786 -25.12 76.16 33.02
N LYS A 787 -24.50 75.79 34.14
CA LYS A 787 -23.36 74.85 34.17
C LYS A 787 -23.77 73.46 33.68
N GLU A 788 -24.87 72.92 34.19
CA GLU A 788 -25.43 71.66 33.71
C GLU A 788 -25.90 71.74 32.24
N ALA A 789 -26.44 72.88 31.82
CA ALA A 789 -26.84 73.09 30.42
C ALA A 789 -25.62 73.01 29.49
N LYS A 790 -24.53 73.68 29.85
CA LYS A 790 -23.26 73.62 29.11
C LYS A 790 -22.69 72.21 29.04
N GLU A 791 -22.71 71.45 30.12
CA GLU A 791 -22.30 70.04 30.15
C GLU A 791 -23.15 69.19 29.19
N ILE A 792 -24.48 69.31 29.28
CA ILE A 792 -25.42 68.57 28.43
C ILE A 792 -25.22 68.93 26.94
N TYR A 793 -25.12 70.21 26.61
CA TYR A 793 -24.93 70.66 25.23
C TYR A 793 -23.59 70.19 24.67
N THR A 794 -22.53 70.21 25.49
CA THR A 794 -21.21 69.71 25.10
C THR A 794 -21.27 68.22 24.77
N GLU A 795 -21.89 67.39 25.60
CA GLU A 795 -21.96 65.95 25.37
C GLU A 795 -22.88 65.57 24.19
N LEU A 796 -23.99 66.30 23.99
CA LEU A 796 -24.89 66.09 22.85
C LEU A 796 -24.29 66.57 21.52
N ALA A 797 -23.42 67.58 21.54
CA ALA A 797 -22.75 68.13 20.36
C ALA A 797 -21.35 67.55 20.09
N LYS A 798 -20.88 66.61 20.94
CA LYS A 798 -19.60 65.93 20.78
C LYS A 798 -19.61 65.02 19.54
N PRO A 799 -18.53 65.00 18.71
CA PRO A 799 -18.42 64.11 17.54
C PRO A 799 -18.75 62.64 17.84
N ASP A 800 -19.15 61.90 16.80
CA ASP A 800 -19.97 60.67 16.86
C ASP A 800 -21.37 60.88 17.47
N TYR A 801 -21.82 62.14 17.50
CA TYR A 801 -23.10 62.69 17.96
C TYR A 801 -24.13 61.66 18.47
N PRO A 802 -24.50 61.68 19.77
CA PRO A 802 -25.41 60.71 20.36
C PRO A 802 -26.72 60.50 19.59
N TYR A 803 -27.38 61.60 19.18
CA TYR A 803 -28.63 61.52 18.43
C TYR A 803 -28.44 60.94 17.03
N LEU A 804 -27.28 61.17 16.38
CA LEU A 804 -26.98 60.52 15.11
C LEU A 804 -26.81 59.02 15.30
N ARG A 805 -26.12 58.58 16.36
CA ARG A 805 -25.93 57.15 16.66
C ARG A 805 -27.27 56.44 16.90
N ILE A 806 -28.19 57.08 17.63
CA ILE A 806 -29.55 56.58 17.85
C ILE A 806 -30.34 56.53 16.52
N LEU A 807 -30.30 57.59 15.71
CA LEU A 807 -31.02 57.65 14.44
C LEU A 807 -30.44 56.70 13.38
N ARG A 808 -29.11 56.50 13.35
CA ARG A 808 -28.47 55.45 12.53
C ARG A 808 -28.86 54.06 12.98
N ALA A 809 -28.95 53.81 14.30
CA ALA A 809 -29.46 52.54 14.79
C ALA A 809 -30.91 52.30 14.37
N LEU A 810 -31.78 53.33 14.48
CA LEU A 810 -33.15 53.26 13.98
C LEU A 810 -33.17 52.98 12.47
N GLU A 811 -32.33 53.66 11.70
CA GLU A 811 -32.22 53.51 10.26
C GLU A 811 -31.78 52.10 9.85
N ASP A 812 -30.68 51.62 10.43
CA ASP A 812 -30.11 50.30 10.15
C ASP A 812 -31.12 49.18 10.44
N ASN A 813 -32.00 49.38 11.43
CA ASN A 813 -33.00 48.39 11.82
C ASN A 813 -34.38 48.63 11.23
N THR A 814 -34.67 49.72 10.50
CA THR A 814 -36.03 49.96 9.96
C THR A 814 -36.07 50.24 8.47
N GLN A 815 -34.96 50.65 7.85
CA GLN A 815 -34.94 51.09 6.44
C GLN A 815 -34.41 50.02 5.46
N TRP A 816 -34.05 48.82 5.96
CA TRP A 816 -33.59 47.68 5.15
C TRP A 816 -32.42 48.02 4.20
N LYS A 817 -31.39 48.70 4.71
CA LYS A 817 -30.21 49.15 3.96
C LYS A 817 -29.38 48.06 3.32
N ARG A 818 -29.44 46.82 3.84
CA ARG A 818 -28.79 45.69 3.18
C ARG A 818 -29.46 45.48 1.84
N ASP A 819 -28.68 45.80 0.82
CA ASP A 819 -28.88 45.48 -0.58
C ASP A 819 -29.63 44.15 -0.72
N ARG A 820 -30.67 44.14 -1.56
CA ARG A 820 -31.47 42.95 -1.89
C ARG A 820 -30.62 41.77 -2.41
N SER A 821 -29.32 41.95 -2.57
CA SER A 821 -28.30 40.95 -2.90
C SER A 821 -28.28 39.71 -2.00
N VAL A 822 -28.81 39.74 -0.77
CA VAL A 822 -29.03 38.50 0.03
C VAL A 822 -30.08 37.59 -0.62
N PHE A 823 -31.06 38.16 -1.33
CA PHE A 823 -32.06 37.43 -2.10
C PHE A 823 -31.61 37.14 -3.55
N ASP A 824 -30.64 37.88 -4.10
CA ASP A 824 -30.05 37.63 -5.43
C ASP A 824 -28.78 36.75 -5.41
N ASN A 825 -28.33 36.29 -4.23
CA ASN A 825 -27.25 35.33 -4.14
C ASN A 825 -27.78 33.92 -4.44
N ASP A 826 -28.00 33.64 -5.73
CA ASP A 826 -28.51 32.38 -6.28
C ASP A 826 -27.78 31.15 -5.73
N ALA A 827 -26.52 31.28 -5.31
CA ALA A 827 -25.72 30.21 -4.73
C ALA A 827 -26.04 29.87 -3.26
N LEU A 828 -26.41 30.87 -2.45
CA LEU A 828 -26.77 30.70 -1.04
C LEU A 828 -28.24 30.25 -0.93
N ASN A 829 -29.10 30.81 -1.77
CA ASN A 829 -30.47 30.34 -1.98
C ASN A 829 -30.50 28.95 -2.61
N LYS A 830 -29.60 28.61 -3.56
CA LYS A 830 -29.42 27.21 -4.00
C LYS A 830 -28.99 26.32 -2.87
N ARG A 831 -27.95 26.64 -2.09
CA ARG A 831 -27.47 25.76 -1.01
C ARG A 831 -28.50 25.56 0.11
N ALA A 832 -29.24 26.60 0.47
CA ALA A 832 -30.35 26.52 1.40
C ALA A 832 -31.50 25.68 0.81
N ASN A 833 -31.95 26.01 -0.41
CA ASN A 833 -32.98 25.25 -1.12
C ASN A 833 -32.56 23.82 -1.48
N ASP A 834 -31.26 23.53 -1.63
CA ASP A 834 -30.70 22.22 -1.96
C ASP A 834 -30.59 21.37 -0.71
N LYS A 835 -30.12 21.91 0.43
CA LYS A 835 -30.21 21.21 1.74
C LYS A 835 -31.67 20.95 2.14
N ILE A 836 -32.55 21.89 1.86
CA ILE A 836 -33.99 21.79 2.13
C ILE A 836 -34.66 20.81 1.17
N ARG A 837 -34.35 20.86 -0.14
CA ARG A 837 -34.80 19.85 -1.12
C ARG A 837 -34.26 18.49 -0.76
N GLN A 838 -33.01 18.36 -0.32
CA GLN A 838 -32.42 17.08 0.07
C GLN A 838 -33.10 16.52 1.33
N LYS A 839 -33.44 17.36 2.33
CA LYS A 839 -34.20 16.93 3.52
C LYS A 839 -35.70 16.63 3.24
N ILE A 840 -36.36 17.40 2.36
CA ILE A 840 -37.80 17.27 2.06
C ILE A 840 -38.07 16.20 0.98
N SER A 841 -37.22 16.10 -0.05
CA SER A 841 -37.36 15.11 -1.13
C SER A 841 -37.05 13.68 -0.67
N GLN A 842 -36.18 13.50 0.33
CA GLN A 842 -35.88 12.18 0.88
C GLN A 842 -37.01 11.60 1.74
N ARG A 843 -38.03 12.38 2.12
CA ARG A 843 -39.08 11.93 3.06
C ARG A 843 -40.52 12.10 2.64
N THR A 844 -40.86 13.09 1.80
CA THR A 844 -42.27 13.44 1.57
C THR A 844 -42.73 13.52 0.12
N GLY A 845 -41.84 13.44 -0.88
CA GLY A 845 -42.21 13.39 -2.31
C GLY A 845 -43.03 14.59 -2.84
N LEU A 846 -43.35 15.58 -2.01
CA LEU A 846 -44.26 16.68 -2.33
C LEU A 846 -43.48 17.96 -2.67
N GLN A 847 -43.71 18.48 -3.88
CA GLN A 847 -43.32 19.82 -4.28
C GLN A 847 -44.50 20.77 -4.01
N ILE A 848 -44.35 21.68 -3.05
CA ILE A 848 -45.33 22.73 -2.83
C ILE A 848 -44.72 24.03 -3.37
N PRO A 849 -45.29 24.62 -4.43
CA PRO A 849 -44.82 25.89 -4.95
C PRO A 849 -45.31 26.99 -4.01
N ILE A 850 -44.45 27.42 -3.09
CA ILE A 850 -44.62 28.69 -2.39
C ILE A 850 -43.66 29.66 -3.01
N ASP A 851 -44.23 30.70 -3.62
CA ASP A 851 -43.48 31.77 -4.24
C ASP A 851 -42.93 32.68 -3.13
N VAL A 852 -41.79 32.30 -2.57
CA VAL A 852 -41.06 33.01 -1.52
C VAL A 852 -40.77 34.46 -1.92
N LYS A 853 -40.61 34.72 -3.23
CA LYS A 853 -40.46 36.09 -3.75
C LYS A 853 -41.69 36.93 -3.42
N LYS A 854 -42.92 36.44 -3.60
CA LYS A 854 -44.14 37.19 -3.24
C LYS A 854 -44.29 37.52 -1.75
N ILE A 855 -43.79 36.68 -0.84
CA ILE A 855 -43.84 36.95 0.60
C ILE A 855 -42.77 37.98 1.00
N GLY A 856 -41.57 37.90 0.41
CA GLY A 856 -40.50 38.90 0.58
C GLY A 856 -40.73 40.21 -0.18
N ASP A 857 -41.51 40.19 -1.26
CA ASP A 857 -41.88 41.35 -2.08
C ASP A 857 -43.08 42.11 -1.51
N ARG A 858 -43.69 41.64 -0.41
CA ARG A 858 -44.61 42.47 0.34
C ARG A 858 -43.82 43.69 0.82
N LEU A 859 -44.24 44.87 0.37
CA LEU A 859 -43.72 46.14 0.84
C LEU A 859 -43.96 46.19 2.36
N SER A 860 -42.96 45.84 3.17
CA SER A 860 -43.07 45.93 4.64
C SER A 860 -43.47 47.35 4.99
N LEU A 861 -44.38 47.51 5.95
CA LEU A 861 -44.81 48.83 6.37
C LEU A 861 -43.75 49.54 7.22
N VAL A 862 -42.79 48.79 7.77
CA VAL A 862 -41.77 49.29 8.71
C VAL A 862 -40.95 50.47 8.16
N PRO A 863 -40.36 50.43 6.93
CA PRO A 863 -39.57 51.55 6.44
C PRO A 863 -40.38 52.83 6.31
N ASN A 864 -41.60 52.72 5.79
CA ASN A 864 -42.48 53.87 5.56
C ASN A 864 -42.84 54.58 6.87
N GLU A 865 -43.05 53.83 7.95
CA GLU A 865 -43.39 54.36 9.28
C GLU A 865 -42.24 55.13 9.95
N PHE A 866 -40.98 54.80 9.67
CA PHE A 866 -39.81 55.43 10.30
C PHE A 866 -39.00 56.33 9.37
N LYS A 867 -39.27 56.32 8.06
CA LYS A 867 -38.51 57.07 7.04
C LYS A 867 -38.36 58.55 7.42
N ARG A 868 -39.46 59.20 7.79
CA ARG A 868 -39.44 60.61 8.20
C ARG A 868 -38.64 60.83 9.49
N THR A 869 -38.72 59.92 10.45
CA THR A 869 -37.94 60.03 11.70
C THR A 869 -36.43 59.95 11.42
N VAL A 870 -36.03 59.05 10.51
CA VAL A 870 -34.62 58.86 10.10
C VAL A 870 -34.07 60.04 9.32
N GLU A 871 -34.85 60.60 8.37
CA GLU A 871 -34.48 61.75 7.54
C GLU A 871 -34.11 63.00 8.36
N PHE A 872 -34.51 63.07 9.64
CA PHE A 872 -34.09 64.14 10.55
C PHE A 872 -32.57 64.18 10.75
N GLY A 873 -31.93 63.01 10.87
CA GLY A 873 -30.51 62.90 11.21
C GLY A 873 -29.63 62.26 10.16
N VAL A 874 -30.20 61.46 9.26
CA VAL A 874 -29.45 60.76 8.22
C VAL A 874 -29.88 61.24 6.83
N PRO A 875 -28.94 61.70 5.98
CA PRO A 875 -29.27 62.17 4.64
C PRO A 875 -29.73 61.02 3.73
N SER A 876 -30.70 61.28 2.85
CA SER A 876 -31.30 60.30 1.93
C SER A 876 -30.40 59.80 0.79
N ALA A 877 -29.09 60.06 0.82
CA ALA A 877 -28.15 59.77 -0.28
C ALA A 877 -27.62 58.32 -0.24
N PRO A 878 -27.34 57.68 -1.40
CA PRO A 878 -27.02 56.25 -1.49
C PRO A 878 -25.54 55.97 -1.17
N SER A 879 -25.14 56.17 0.08
CA SER A 879 -23.96 55.55 0.72
C SER A 879 -23.79 56.16 2.11
N GLY A 880 -23.81 55.33 3.16
CA GLY A 880 -23.83 55.70 4.58
C GLY A 880 -22.60 56.46 5.14
N SER A 881 -21.84 57.14 4.29
CA SER A 881 -20.68 57.97 4.63
C SER A 881 -20.87 59.45 4.29
N ALA A 882 -22.04 59.87 3.79
CA ALA A 882 -22.30 61.28 3.51
C ALA A 882 -22.20 62.12 4.81
N PRO A 883 -21.46 63.24 4.81
CA PRO A 883 -21.37 64.10 5.98
C PRO A 883 -22.74 64.66 6.36
N ILE A 884 -23.01 64.78 7.67
CA ILE A 884 -24.28 65.25 8.26
C ILE A 884 -24.59 66.72 7.89
N THR A 885 -23.70 67.36 7.11
CA THR A 885 -23.53 68.81 6.96
C THR A 885 -24.76 69.58 6.50
N ASP A 886 -25.82 68.91 6.01
CA ASP A 886 -27.09 69.56 5.66
C ASP A 886 -28.35 68.79 6.12
N THR A 887 -28.33 68.25 7.35
CA THR A 887 -29.50 67.62 7.97
C THR A 887 -30.15 68.54 9.03
N PRO A 888 -31.45 68.36 9.35
CA PRO A 888 -32.05 69.03 10.50
C PRO A 888 -31.29 68.78 11.81
N LEU A 889 -30.70 67.59 11.99
CA LEU A 889 -29.84 67.29 13.12
C LEU A 889 -28.55 68.13 13.14
N SER A 890 -27.86 68.36 12.01
CA SER A 890 -26.68 69.24 12.02
C SER A 890 -27.02 70.66 12.40
N ARG A 891 -28.18 71.16 11.95
CA ARG A 891 -28.69 72.48 12.34
C ARG A 891 -28.98 72.55 13.84
N TYR A 892 -29.56 71.48 14.41
CA TYR A 892 -29.78 71.37 15.84
C TYR A 892 -28.47 71.26 16.64
N ILE A 893 -27.46 70.53 16.15
CA ILE A 893 -26.13 70.46 16.79
C ILE A 893 -25.45 71.83 16.77
N SER A 894 -25.54 72.57 15.65
CA SER A 894 -25.03 73.94 15.55
C SER A 894 -25.74 74.87 16.54
N LEU A 895 -27.04 74.70 16.75
CA LEU A 895 -27.79 75.42 17.77
C LEU A 895 -27.25 75.12 19.18
N LEU A 896 -27.00 73.85 19.52
CA LEU A 896 -26.41 73.47 20.81
C LEU A 896 -25.00 74.05 21.02
N ASN A 897 -24.16 74.02 19.99
CA ASN A 897 -22.83 74.64 20.04
C ASN A 897 -22.92 76.15 20.27
N ALA A 898 -23.82 76.85 19.58
CA ALA A 898 -24.03 78.28 19.77
C ALA A 898 -24.51 78.62 21.19
N LEU A 899 -25.42 77.82 21.76
CA LEU A 899 -25.86 77.98 23.15
C LEU A 899 -24.73 77.72 24.15
N ARG A 900 -23.94 76.67 23.94
CA ARG A 900 -22.76 76.36 24.77
C ARG A 900 -21.77 77.51 24.76
N ASP A 901 -21.43 78.04 23.58
CA ASP A 901 -20.45 79.11 23.42
C ASP A 901 -20.94 80.42 24.05
N GLU A 902 -22.24 80.71 23.98
CA GLU A 902 -22.82 81.88 24.66
C GLU A 902 -22.78 81.72 26.18
N ILE A 903 -23.10 80.54 26.72
CA ILE A 903 -22.95 80.27 28.16
C ILE A 903 -21.48 80.42 28.59
N GLN A 904 -20.53 79.91 27.79
CA GLN A 904 -19.10 80.07 28.06
C GLN A 904 -18.69 81.56 28.09
N ARG A 905 -19.12 82.37 27.12
CA ARG A 905 -18.83 83.81 27.11
C ARG A 905 -19.38 84.52 28.34
N LEU A 906 -20.58 84.18 28.77
CA LEU A 906 -21.18 84.77 29.97
C LEU A 906 -20.42 84.35 31.24
N GLU A 907 -20.03 83.08 31.35
CA GLU A 907 -19.22 82.56 32.46
C GLU A 907 -17.82 83.20 32.51
N ASP A 908 -17.19 83.46 31.35
CA ASP A 908 -15.87 84.12 31.24
C ASP A 908 -15.93 85.56 31.76
N VAL A 909 -17.09 86.23 31.64
CA VAL A 909 -17.34 87.58 32.17
C VAL A 909 -17.70 87.56 33.64
N ASN A 910 -18.52 86.60 34.09
CA ASN A 910 -18.90 86.43 35.49
C ASN A 910 -19.16 84.95 35.82
N PRO A 911 -18.41 84.33 36.75
CA PRO A 911 -18.63 82.93 37.14
C PRO A 911 -20.02 82.63 37.76
N ASN A 912 -20.75 83.64 38.25
CA ASN A 912 -22.07 83.52 38.89
C ASN A 912 -23.20 84.15 38.05
N VAL A 913 -23.23 83.89 36.74
CA VAL A 913 -24.27 84.43 35.83
C VAL A 913 -25.68 83.94 36.20
N ASP A 914 -26.63 84.88 36.28
CA ASP A 914 -28.06 84.55 36.40
C ASP A 914 -28.58 83.96 35.08
N ALA A 915 -29.16 82.75 35.16
CA ALA A 915 -29.75 82.04 34.03
C ALA A 915 -30.83 82.83 33.30
N ARG A 916 -31.46 83.83 33.94
CA ARG A 916 -32.44 84.71 33.29
C ARG A 916 -31.87 85.56 32.15
N LEU A 917 -30.57 85.85 32.16
CA LEU A 917 -29.92 86.58 31.06
C LEU A 917 -29.92 85.78 29.75
N MET A 918 -30.03 84.45 29.84
CA MET A 918 -30.16 83.56 28.69
C MET A 918 -31.62 83.35 28.25
N ALA A 919 -32.61 83.92 28.94
CA ALA A 919 -34.02 83.54 28.75
C ALA A 919 -34.51 83.76 27.31
N GLU A 920 -34.24 84.93 26.72
CA GLU A 920 -34.62 85.23 25.33
C GLU A 920 -33.93 84.31 24.32
N ARG A 921 -32.63 84.04 24.53
CA ARG A 921 -31.84 83.13 23.68
C ARG A 921 -32.32 81.68 23.76
N LEU A 922 -32.70 81.22 24.95
CA LEU A 922 -33.24 79.88 25.16
C LEU A 922 -34.65 79.74 24.56
N ILE A 923 -35.50 80.76 24.67
CA ILE A 923 -36.82 80.78 24.01
C ILE A 923 -36.65 80.73 22.49
N GLU A 924 -35.73 81.51 21.94
CA GLU A 924 -35.44 81.50 20.51
C GLU A 924 -34.89 80.15 20.05
N ALA A 925 -33.99 79.53 20.82
CA ALA A 925 -33.50 78.18 20.53
C ALA A 925 -34.62 77.11 20.57
N ILE A 926 -35.55 77.22 21.51
CA ILE A 926 -36.73 76.33 21.58
C ILE A 926 -37.59 76.48 20.31
N ARG A 927 -37.82 77.72 19.84
CA ARG A 927 -38.57 77.97 18.59
C ARG A 927 -37.83 77.46 17.37
N GLN A 928 -36.51 77.63 17.30
CA GLN A 928 -35.69 77.11 16.19
C GLN A 928 -35.69 75.58 16.17
N ALA A 929 -35.58 74.92 17.32
CA ALA A 929 -35.70 73.47 17.43
C ALA A 929 -37.10 72.96 17.04
N ASP A 930 -38.17 73.66 17.45
CA ASP A 930 -39.55 73.35 17.03
C ASP A 930 -39.75 73.54 15.52
N ALA A 931 -39.14 74.59 14.93
CA ALA A 931 -39.19 74.87 13.50
C ALA A 931 -38.54 73.75 12.66
N LEU A 932 -37.44 73.15 13.14
CA LEU A 932 -36.79 72.01 12.50
C LEU A 932 -37.69 70.76 12.43
N LEU A 933 -38.68 70.65 13.32
CA LEU A 933 -39.60 69.52 13.39
C LEU A 933 -40.90 69.73 12.61
N GLN A 934 -41.27 70.97 12.25
CA GLN A 934 -42.55 71.24 11.57
C GLN A 934 -42.76 70.48 10.25
N PRO A 935 -41.74 70.29 9.40
CA PRO A 935 -41.89 69.55 8.12
C PRO A 935 -42.13 68.04 8.29
N PHE A 936 -41.95 67.49 9.50
CA PHE A 936 -42.05 66.07 9.79
C PHE A 936 -43.48 65.65 10.17
N ASP A 937 -43.79 64.35 10.03
CA ASP A 937 -45.08 63.79 10.40
C ASP A 937 -45.28 63.72 11.92
N ASP A 938 -46.52 63.47 12.36
CA ASP A 938 -46.89 63.46 13.78
C ASP A 938 -46.13 62.41 14.59
N ARG A 939 -45.76 61.29 13.94
CA ARG A 939 -44.97 60.24 14.57
C ARG A 939 -43.53 60.69 14.83
N ALA A 940 -42.84 61.18 13.80
CA ALA A 940 -41.48 61.71 13.96
C ALA A 940 -41.45 62.84 14.99
N LYS A 941 -42.46 63.72 14.99
CA LYS A 941 -42.63 64.74 16.04
C LYS A 941 -42.76 64.09 17.43
N THR A 942 -43.64 63.12 17.60
CA THR A 942 -43.85 62.44 18.89
C THR A 942 -42.57 61.79 19.43
N LEU A 943 -41.77 61.17 18.56
CA LEU A 943 -40.53 60.49 18.95
C LEU A 943 -39.35 61.46 19.19
N LEU A 944 -39.26 62.55 18.41
CA LEU A 944 -38.11 63.47 18.44
C LEU A 944 -38.30 64.66 19.40
N CYS A 945 -39.52 65.19 19.56
CA CYS A 945 -39.80 66.36 20.41
C CYS A 945 -39.26 66.18 21.85
N PRO A 946 -39.48 65.04 22.55
CA PRO A 946 -38.96 64.84 23.90
C PRO A 946 -37.42 64.83 23.98
N LEU A 947 -36.73 64.46 22.90
CA LEU A 947 -35.27 64.39 22.85
C LEU A 947 -34.66 65.76 22.53
N LEU A 948 -35.31 66.54 21.65
CA LEU A 948 -34.77 67.80 21.15
C LEU A 948 -35.20 69.01 21.98
N LEU A 949 -36.41 69.00 22.57
CA LEU A 949 -36.91 70.17 23.31
C LEU A 949 -36.61 70.11 24.81
N LYS A 950 -36.56 68.91 25.40
CA LYS A 950 -36.32 68.74 26.85
C LYS A 950 -34.95 69.22 27.36
N PRO A 951 -33.83 69.18 26.60
CA PRO A 951 -32.55 69.68 27.09
C PRO A 951 -32.42 71.21 27.01
N LEU A 952 -33.25 71.91 26.23
CA LEU A 952 -33.13 73.35 25.99
C LEU A 952 -33.58 74.26 27.16
N PRO A 953 -34.69 73.99 27.89
CA PRO A 953 -35.09 74.86 28.99
C PRO A 953 -34.17 74.67 30.21
N VAL A 954 -33.59 75.77 30.69
CA VAL A 954 -32.85 75.81 31.95
C VAL A 954 -33.80 76.17 33.08
N VAL A 955 -33.95 75.30 34.08
CA VAL A 955 -34.94 75.49 35.18
C VAL A 955 -34.74 76.84 35.88
N ALA A 956 -33.48 77.22 36.16
CA ALA A 956 -33.14 78.50 36.79
C ALA A 956 -33.54 79.75 35.96
N ALA A 957 -33.70 79.63 34.64
CA ALA A 957 -34.08 80.74 33.76
C ALA A 957 -35.58 81.10 33.82
N ARG A 958 -36.42 80.28 34.48
CA ARG A 958 -37.88 80.49 34.67
C ARG A 958 -38.63 80.79 33.37
N LEU A 959 -38.38 79.99 32.33
CA LEU A 959 -39.04 80.13 31.04
C LEU A 959 -40.54 79.76 31.13
N PRO A 960 -41.38 80.27 30.20
CA PRO A 960 -42.75 79.77 30.03
C PRO A 960 -42.77 78.25 29.77
N PRO A 961 -43.88 77.55 30.08
CA PRO A 961 -44.01 76.12 29.79
C PRO A 961 -43.80 75.83 28.30
N LEU A 962 -43.10 74.72 27.98
CA LEU A 962 -42.82 74.34 26.59
C LEU A 962 -44.08 74.27 25.71
N SER A 963 -45.22 73.86 26.28
CA SER A 963 -46.52 73.81 25.60
C SER A 963 -47.03 75.16 25.07
N THR A 964 -46.51 76.27 25.61
CA THR A 964 -46.85 77.63 25.17
C THR A 964 -45.90 78.15 24.09
N LEU A 965 -44.75 77.47 23.90
CA LEU A 965 -43.65 77.92 23.03
C LEU A 965 -43.48 77.04 21.78
N THR A 966 -44.08 75.85 21.74
CA THR A 966 -43.88 74.84 20.69
C THR A 966 -45.19 74.28 20.17
N ARG A 967 -45.22 73.88 18.89
CA ARG A 967 -46.37 73.18 18.27
C ARG A 967 -46.23 71.65 18.30
N CYS A 968 -45.21 71.12 18.97
CA CYS A 968 -45.10 69.69 19.24
C CYS A 968 -46.38 69.18 19.91
N PRO A 969 -46.91 68.01 19.49
CA PRO A 969 -48.06 67.42 20.15
C PRO A 969 -47.76 67.28 21.64
N ALA A 970 -48.68 67.75 22.49
CA ALA A 970 -48.57 67.51 23.92
C ALA A 970 -48.41 66.00 24.12
N VAL A 971 -47.50 65.59 25.01
CA VAL A 971 -47.36 64.20 25.44
C VAL A 971 -48.65 63.82 26.17
N SER A 972 -49.69 63.51 25.39
CA SER A 972 -50.94 62.95 25.87
C SER A 972 -50.63 61.52 26.25
N ALA A 973 -50.82 61.19 27.52
CA ALA A 973 -50.88 59.82 27.97
C ALA A 973 -52.01 59.12 27.21
N ALA A 974 -51.68 58.45 26.11
CA ALA A 974 -52.59 57.54 25.44
C ALA A 974 -52.95 56.44 26.44
N ARG A 975 -54.19 56.47 26.96
CA ARG A 975 -54.78 55.32 27.64
C ARG A 975 -54.80 54.14 26.64
N PRO A 976 -54.41 52.93 27.06
CA PRO A 976 -54.51 51.76 26.19
C PRO A 976 -55.98 51.46 25.88
N ARG A 977 -56.26 51.14 24.61
CA ARG A 977 -57.44 50.36 24.22
C ARG A 977 -57.05 48.90 24.10
#